data_AF-A0A1J4KQR3-F1
#
_entry.id   AF-A0A1J4KQR3-F1
#
_cell.length_a   1.000
_cell.length_b   1.000
_cell.length_c   1.000
_cell.angle_alpha   90.00
_cell.angle_beta   90.00
_cell.angle_gamma   90.00
#
_symmetry.space_group_name_H-M   'P 1'
#
loop_
_entity.id
_entity.type
_entity.pdbx_description
1 polymer ?
#
loop_
_entity_poly.entity_id
_entity_poly.type
_entity_poly.pdbx_seq_one_letter_code
_entity_poly.pdbx_strand_id
1 'polypeptide(L)'
;MTTAPEGTESTNLMDELRHVQLLLKREDIFIDFQSHEIQELNLNLRSESQKVLYLQKFLLFLHMNSMGDRAVKLAPQFFDSLFKEFPDKAMPSPPQPALITTFNRVISTFVDSISQLASACADLAHNKTDLIDQMTFSTIPGLFGYLWCAESAEKYLVFMKEIVEKYYDVAPLFARVIFAVPQFRQFFDAVMSDLINSVPNVSSQESATTFCEEFLRKWTDSAQFCPNIIKECLSFAPEPPQLLIDSFFIPAFDSPRTFGIIPLSLRIGSNATSLIIDGLRSISQQLWTVLQNVESPSTLPSSEKLSKILPDLGKSALFSSNDLDVLIALVDSANRSGEFAVKTAQLENNLSQTEYLTYSFTLPSVQDVQRSNNTGEPVSPEDDIEKQLREMLTGVDVIPLAAQSNGTLDMVDLLKSQVQLARPDHRLLLEMKIDDFESARKKLNSDWKFQDFLDLLRKKFEERQPQRLDKLSKISLYNTEYSQMGQLSKSLKKAIDGYRDVLRFHLVEMWLNETKPLNDISDNLCQDASAFCEFFRNIVQQLKTWCTSHQYQLTMNQEILHNIVMREIPQERFLKMKSELVEQDRLCCQGIKDKHDELLRQNTFDFTSTFQENPKLLESAQSQLKQAFDAPLPLIKLQYFCEALNTLVFVLTFEGHKEVGADQWLPMTILLLVLAAPERLPSTIKYIDHFVKSIMEDNNEFRLITETTEYTFTMVKSALMHFQKSIDGIGTSDE
;
A
#
# COMPACT_ATOMS: atom_id res chain seq x y z
N MET A 1 -53.11 62.71 0.31
CA MET A 1 -53.53 62.53 1.72
C MET A 1 -53.15 61.12 2.14
N THR A 2 -52.48 61.03 3.29
CA THR A 2 -52.14 59.82 4.08
C THR A 2 -51.22 58.79 3.44
N THR A 3 -49.92 59.07 3.54
CA THR A 3 -48.85 58.09 3.72
C THR A 3 -49.08 57.27 5.00
N ALA A 4 -49.11 55.94 4.88
CA ALA A 4 -48.96 55.04 6.02
C ALA A 4 -47.45 54.88 6.33
N PRO A 5 -47.03 54.90 7.61
CA PRO A 5 -45.63 54.72 7.95
C PRO A 5 -45.27 53.23 7.84
N GLU A 6 -44.17 52.93 7.14
CA GLU A 6 -43.46 51.66 7.28
C GLU A 6 -43.00 51.54 8.74
N GLY A 7 -43.57 50.59 9.46
CA GLY A 7 -43.11 50.23 10.79
C GLY A 7 -41.75 49.54 10.68
N THR A 8 -40.70 50.22 11.10
CA THR A 8 -39.44 49.58 11.53
C THR A 8 -39.78 48.63 12.68
N GLU A 9 -39.70 47.32 12.44
CA GLU A 9 -39.64 46.33 13.52
C GLU A 9 -38.49 46.72 14.46
N SER A 10 -38.80 47.11 15.69
CA SER A 10 -37.78 47.32 16.71
C SER A 10 -37.17 45.96 17.02
N THR A 11 -35.99 45.66 16.49
CA THR A 11 -35.28 44.44 16.83
C THR A 11 -35.04 44.40 18.34
N ASN A 12 -35.43 43.29 18.96
CA ASN A 12 -35.24 43.09 20.39
C ASN A 12 -33.75 42.85 20.68
N LEU A 13 -33.07 43.86 21.23
CA LEU A 13 -31.63 43.83 21.57
C LEU A 13 -31.22 42.60 22.42
N MET A 14 -32.15 42.07 23.23
CA MET A 14 -31.91 40.88 24.04
C MET A 14 -31.89 39.58 23.22
N ASP A 15 -32.74 39.49 22.20
CA ASP A 15 -32.73 38.36 21.27
C ASP A 15 -31.47 38.41 20.39
N GLU A 16 -31.05 39.63 20.00
CA GLU A 16 -29.79 39.86 19.30
C GLU A 16 -28.56 39.46 20.14
N LEU A 17 -28.51 39.85 21.42
CA LEU A 17 -27.44 39.45 22.33
C LEU A 17 -27.39 37.94 22.52
N ARG A 18 -28.54 37.29 22.68
CA ARG A 18 -28.62 35.82 22.79
C ARG A 18 -28.11 35.13 21.52
N HIS A 19 -28.45 35.67 20.35
CA HIS A 19 -27.95 35.14 19.09
C HIS A 19 -26.43 35.25 18.99
N VAL A 20 -25.85 36.42 19.30
CA VAL A 20 -24.40 36.64 19.31
C VAL A 20 -23.71 35.74 20.34
N GLN A 21 -24.27 35.61 21.55
CA GLN A 21 -23.75 34.70 22.58
C GLN A 21 -23.71 33.24 22.09
N LEU A 22 -24.75 32.75 21.42
CA LEU A 22 -24.77 31.40 20.85
C LEU A 22 -23.71 31.21 19.77
N LEU A 23 -23.48 32.22 18.92
CA LEU A 23 -22.42 32.19 17.91
C LEU A 23 -21.03 32.12 18.56
N LEU A 24 -20.77 32.94 19.58
CA LEU A 24 -19.49 32.96 20.30
C LEU A 24 -19.25 31.65 21.07
N LYS A 25 -20.27 31.09 21.73
CA LYS A 25 -20.17 29.78 22.38
C LYS A 25 -19.87 28.65 21.39
N ARG A 26 -20.50 28.67 20.21
CA ARG A 26 -20.20 27.72 19.13
C ARG A 26 -18.77 27.89 18.62
N GLU A 27 -18.27 29.12 18.52
CA GLU A 27 -16.88 29.40 18.17
C GLU A 27 -15.90 28.83 19.20
N ASP A 28 -16.13 29.04 20.50
CA ASP A 28 -15.27 28.50 21.57
C ASP A 28 -15.25 26.97 21.56
N ILE A 29 -16.43 26.33 21.49
CA ILE A 29 -16.54 24.87 21.37
C ILE A 29 -15.81 24.35 20.13
N PHE A 30 -15.95 25.06 19.00
CA PHE A 30 -15.25 24.70 17.76
C PHE A 30 -13.73 24.81 17.92
N ILE A 31 -13.22 25.84 18.59
CA ILE A 31 -11.78 26.03 18.83
C ILE A 31 -11.22 24.92 19.75
N ASP A 32 -11.94 24.56 20.80
CA ASP A 32 -11.54 23.50 21.73
C ASP A 32 -11.55 22.13 21.03
N PHE A 33 -12.63 21.82 20.32
CA PHE A 33 -12.75 20.61 19.49
C PHE A 33 -11.61 20.52 18.48
N GLN A 34 -11.36 21.61 17.74
CA GLN A 34 -10.30 21.65 16.73
C GLN A 34 -8.91 21.43 17.33
N SER A 35 -8.64 21.98 18.51
CA SER A 35 -7.35 21.80 19.18
C SER A 35 -7.13 20.35 19.61
N HIS A 36 -8.17 19.70 20.14
CA HIS A 36 -8.13 18.28 20.52
C HIS A 36 -8.00 17.38 19.29
N GLU A 37 -8.83 17.62 18.27
CA GLU A 37 -8.85 16.87 17.02
C GLU A 37 -7.48 16.94 16.30
N ILE A 38 -6.88 18.13 16.20
CA ILE A 38 -5.55 18.28 15.59
C ILE A 38 -4.49 17.54 16.41
N GLN A 39 -4.54 17.59 17.74
CA GLN A 39 -3.58 16.88 18.58
C GLN A 39 -3.68 15.36 18.37
N GLU A 40 -4.90 14.82 18.34
CA GLU A 40 -5.15 13.40 18.08
C GLU A 40 -4.72 13.00 16.67
N LEU A 41 -5.14 13.76 15.65
CA LEU A 41 -4.75 13.50 14.26
C LEU A 41 -3.24 13.61 14.06
N ASN A 42 -2.55 14.51 14.77
CA ASN A 42 -1.09 14.61 14.72
C ASN A 42 -0.42 13.34 15.26
N LEU A 43 -0.88 12.81 16.39
CA LEU A 43 -0.38 11.57 16.97
C LEU A 43 -0.65 10.36 16.06
N ASN A 44 -1.88 10.25 15.54
CA ASN A 44 -2.29 9.17 14.64
C ASN A 44 -1.50 9.21 13.32
N LEU A 45 -1.33 10.39 12.74
CA LEU A 45 -0.55 10.58 11.52
C LEU A 45 0.92 10.24 11.73
N ARG A 46 1.53 10.67 12.85
CA ARG A 46 2.92 10.29 13.20
C ARG A 46 3.08 8.77 13.30
N SER A 47 2.15 8.11 13.99
CA SER A 47 2.17 6.65 14.16
C SER A 47 2.07 5.93 12.80
N GLU A 48 1.11 6.32 11.96
CA GLU A 48 0.91 5.68 10.66
C GLU A 48 2.07 5.97 9.69
N SER A 49 2.66 7.17 9.73
CA SER A 49 3.85 7.48 8.92
C SER A 49 5.09 6.68 9.36
N GLN A 50 5.32 6.51 10.67
CA GLN A 50 6.40 5.65 11.16
C GLN A 50 6.21 4.19 10.74
N LYS A 51 4.95 3.72 10.77
CA LYS A 51 4.58 2.39 10.30
C LYS A 51 4.84 2.22 8.81
N VAL A 52 4.49 3.20 7.97
CA VAL A 52 4.83 3.20 6.53
C VAL A 52 6.35 3.07 6.33
N LEU A 53 7.15 3.84 7.06
CA LEU A 53 8.61 3.78 6.96
C LEU A 53 9.17 2.40 7.36
N TYR A 54 8.63 1.82 8.43
CA TYR A 54 8.98 0.46 8.87
C TYR A 54 8.59 -0.58 7.83
N LEU A 55 7.36 -0.54 7.31
CA LEU A 55 6.87 -1.46 6.28
C LEU A 55 7.71 -1.35 5.01
N GLN A 56 8.10 -0.15 4.60
CA GLN A 56 8.97 0.05 3.43
C GLN A 56 10.36 -0.56 3.66
N LYS A 57 11.00 -0.31 4.80
CA LYS A 57 12.28 -0.95 5.16
C LYS A 57 12.15 -2.47 5.18
N PHE A 58 11.08 -2.97 5.77
CA PHE A 58 10.83 -4.41 5.88
C PHE A 58 10.59 -5.05 4.51
N LEU A 59 9.85 -4.38 3.63
CA LEU A 59 9.64 -4.80 2.24
C LEU A 59 10.98 -4.98 1.51
N LEU A 60 11.88 -3.98 1.59
CA LEU A 60 13.19 -4.07 0.95
C LEU A 60 14.06 -5.17 1.56
N PHE A 61 13.99 -5.35 2.88
CA PHE A 61 14.69 -6.44 3.57
C PHE A 61 14.19 -7.82 3.12
N LEU A 62 12.87 -8.00 2.98
CA LEU A 62 12.29 -9.25 2.47
C LEU A 62 12.64 -9.47 1.00
N HIS A 63 12.60 -8.41 0.18
CA HIS A 63 13.04 -8.48 -1.21
C HIS A 63 14.47 -9.01 -1.32
N MET A 64 15.41 -8.45 -0.55
CA MET A 64 16.79 -8.92 -0.47
C MET A 64 16.88 -10.40 -0.05
N ASN A 65 16.20 -10.80 1.03
CA ASN A 65 16.28 -12.17 1.53
C ASN A 65 15.56 -13.20 0.66
N SER A 66 14.66 -12.75 -0.21
CA SER A 66 13.98 -13.61 -1.16
C SER A 66 14.85 -13.95 -2.39
N MET A 67 15.93 -13.21 -2.64
CA MET A 67 16.83 -13.49 -3.76
C MET A 67 17.69 -14.74 -3.50
N GLY A 68 17.72 -15.63 -4.49
CA GLY A 68 18.49 -16.88 -4.40
C GLY A 68 18.11 -17.74 -3.19
N ASP A 69 19.10 -18.29 -2.50
CA ASP A 69 18.97 -19.20 -1.36
C ASP A 69 19.14 -18.51 0.01
N ARG A 70 19.07 -17.18 0.06
CA ARG A 70 19.35 -16.40 1.29
C ARG A 70 18.37 -16.69 2.41
N ALA A 71 17.09 -16.83 2.06
CA ALA A 71 16.01 -17.14 2.98
C ALA A 71 16.35 -18.32 3.90
N VAL A 72 16.90 -19.40 3.32
CA VAL A 72 17.20 -20.64 4.03
C VAL A 72 18.55 -20.63 4.75
N LYS A 73 19.39 -19.61 4.51
CA LYS A 73 20.64 -19.37 5.25
C LYS A 73 20.40 -18.63 6.57
N LEU A 74 19.20 -18.06 6.77
CA LEU A 74 18.84 -17.41 8.02
C LEU A 74 18.68 -18.44 9.13
N ALA A 75 19.07 -18.07 10.36
CA ALA A 75 18.79 -18.88 11.53
C ALA A 75 17.27 -19.08 11.68
N PRO A 76 16.77 -20.29 12.03
CA PRO A 76 15.34 -20.58 12.07
C PRO A 76 14.52 -19.59 12.90
N GLN A 77 15.00 -19.23 14.10
CA GLN A 77 14.33 -18.23 14.95
C GLN A 77 14.21 -16.85 14.28
N PHE A 78 15.27 -16.43 13.56
CA PHE A 78 15.25 -15.17 12.83
C PHE A 78 14.31 -15.25 11.62
N PHE A 79 14.33 -16.36 10.89
CA PHE A 79 13.41 -16.61 9.78
C PHE A 79 11.95 -16.53 10.24
N ASP A 80 11.60 -17.21 11.34
CA ASP A 80 10.25 -17.19 11.91
C ASP A 80 9.82 -15.78 12.34
N SER A 81 10.75 -14.95 12.81
CA SER A 81 10.46 -13.57 13.19
C SER A 81 9.95 -12.69 12.04
N LEU A 82 10.26 -13.04 10.78
CA LEU A 82 9.80 -12.33 9.58
C LEU A 82 8.28 -12.51 9.34
N PHE A 83 7.65 -13.47 10.00
CA PHE A 83 6.22 -13.76 9.86
C PHE A 83 5.38 -13.25 11.03
N LYS A 84 6.00 -12.61 12.03
CA LYS A 84 5.29 -11.96 13.14
C LYS A 84 4.43 -10.80 12.63
N GLU A 85 3.38 -10.49 13.39
CA GLU A 85 2.57 -9.29 13.15
C GLU A 85 3.43 -8.02 13.27
N PHE A 86 3.07 -7.01 12.50
CA PHE A 86 3.77 -5.73 12.56
C PHE A 86 3.54 -5.07 13.92
N PRO A 87 4.56 -4.43 14.51
CA PRO A 87 4.40 -3.74 15.78
C PRO A 87 3.39 -2.60 15.65
N ASP A 88 2.35 -2.59 16.48
CA ASP A 88 1.40 -1.47 16.60
C ASP A 88 1.94 -0.33 17.47
N LYS A 89 3.02 -0.59 18.23
CA LYS A 89 3.67 0.41 19.09
C LYS A 89 4.82 1.09 18.36
N ALA A 90 5.19 2.27 18.86
CA ALA A 90 6.36 3.01 18.39
C ALA A 90 7.62 2.11 18.39
N MET A 91 8.43 2.30 17.35
CA MET A 91 9.67 1.53 17.17
C MET A 91 10.62 1.73 18.35
N PRO A 92 11.32 0.67 18.79
CA PRO A 92 12.22 0.78 19.92
C PRO A 92 13.35 1.75 19.60
N SER A 93 13.68 2.61 20.56
CA SER A 93 14.95 3.32 20.55
C SER A 93 16.09 2.36 20.90
N PRO A 94 17.31 2.59 20.39
CA PRO A 94 18.46 1.82 20.86
C PRO A 94 18.60 1.90 22.38
N PRO A 95 18.99 0.80 23.06
CA PRO A 95 19.05 0.74 24.51
C PRO A 95 20.09 1.69 25.14
N GLN A 96 21.04 2.20 24.35
CA GLN A 96 22.11 3.07 24.83
C GLN A 96 22.06 4.46 24.15
N PRO A 97 21.79 5.56 24.89
CA PRO A 97 21.74 6.91 24.34
C PRO A 97 23.03 7.39 23.67
N ALA A 98 24.19 6.94 24.17
CA ALA A 98 25.49 7.27 23.58
C ALA A 98 25.65 6.69 22.16
N LEU A 99 25.12 5.48 21.92
CA LEU A 99 25.08 4.83 20.61
C LEU A 99 24.30 5.68 19.61
N ILE A 100 23.13 6.19 20.03
CA ILE A 100 22.26 7.05 19.20
C ILE A 100 23.02 8.29 18.76
N THR A 101 23.70 8.97 19.68
CA THR A 101 24.39 10.23 19.37
C THR A 101 25.54 10.01 18.38
N THR A 102 26.32 8.93 18.56
CA THR A 102 27.45 8.62 17.67
C THR A 102 26.97 8.25 16.27
N PHE A 103 25.98 7.35 16.15
CA PHE A 103 25.44 6.96 14.84
C PHE A 103 24.68 8.10 14.17
N ASN A 104 23.98 8.96 14.91
CA ASN A 104 23.39 10.18 14.34
C ASN A 104 24.46 11.08 13.69
N ARG A 105 25.65 11.21 14.31
CA ARG A 105 26.76 11.97 13.71
C ARG A 105 27.27 11.30 12.43
N VAL A 106 27.37 9.96 12.40
CA VAL A 106 27.74 9.19 11.20
C VAL A 106 26.73 9.44 10.08
N ILE A 107 25.44 9.27 10.35
CA ILE A 107 24.35 9.45 9.39
C ILE A 107 24.37 10.88 8.84
N SER A 108 24.42 11.90 9.71
CA SER A 108 24.52 13.31 9.28
C SER A 108 25.72 13.55 8.38
N THR A 109 26.91 13.06 8.75
CA THR A 109 28.13 13.27 7.96
C THR A 109 28.01 12.66 6.57
N PHE A 110 27.44 11.46 6.44
CA PHE A 110 27.25 10.84 5.12
C PHE A 110 26.17 11.52 4.28
N VAL A 111 25.06 11.94 4.89
CA VAL A 111 23.99 12.66 4.19
C VAL A 111 24.45 14.04 3.73
N ASP A 112 25.30 14.71 4.51
CA ASP A 112 25.86 16.02 4.17
C ASP A 112 27.02 15.93 3.15
N SER A 113 27.68 14.75 3.04
CA SER A 113 28.85 14.52 2.18
C SER A 113 28.65 13.31 1.27
N ILE A 114 27.81 13.49 0.25
CA ILE A 114 27.45 12.45 -0.73
C ILE A 114 28.68 11.86 -1.44
N SER A 115 29.67 12.68 -1.80
CA SER A 115 30.91 12.21 -2.42
C SER A 115 31.70 11.25 -1.53
N GLN A 116 31.74 11.52 -0.22
CA GLN A 116 32.43 10.65 0.74
C GLN A 116 31.68 9.34 0.94
N LEU A 117 30.34 9.40 1.01
CA LEU A 117 29.50 8.20 1.03
C LEU A 117 29.70 7.35 -0.22
N ALA A 118 29.66 7.96 -1.42
CA ALA A 118 29.84 7.27 -2.69
C ALA A 118 31.20 6.57 -2.79
N SER A 119 32.28 7.26 -2.40
CA SER A 119 33.63 6.67 -2.35
C SER A 119 33.72 5.50 -1.37
N ALA A 120 33.11 5.61 -0.19
CA ALA A 120 33.12 4.53 0.80
C ALA A 120 32.30 3.32 0.32
N CYS A 121 31.16 3.57 -0.33
CA CYS A 121 30.33 2.54 -0.94
C CYS A 121 31.07 1.78 -2.04
N ALA A 122 31.77 2.48 -2.92
CA ALA A 122 32.55 1.87 -3.99
C ALA A 122 33.70 1.00 -3.44
N ASP A 123 34.46 1.51 -2.48
CA ASP A 123 35.54 0.76 -1.81
C ASP A 123 35.01 -0.50 -1.11
N LEU A 124 33.86 -0.42 -0.43
CA LEU A 124 33.23 -1.61 0.15
C LEU A 124 32.71 -2.58 -0.90
N ALA A 125 32.11 -2.11 -1.98
CA ALA A 125 31.62 -2.97 -3.06
C ALA A 125 32.76 -3.78 -3.71
N HIS A 126 33.97 -3.22 -3.80
CA HIS A 126 35.14 -3.95 -4.29
C HIS A 126 35.75 -4.91 -3.27
N ASN A 127 35.74 -4.55 -1.99
CA ASN A 127 36.52 -5.27 -0.96
C ASN A 127 35.69 -6.16 -0.03
N LYS A 128 34.37 -5.97 0.07
CA LYS A 128 33.45 -6.69 0.96
C LYS A 128 32.14 -6.99 0.24
N THR A 129 32.21 -7.89 -0.73
CA THR A 129 31.08 -8.22 -1.62
C THR A 129 29.88 -8.83 -0.90
N ASP A 130 30.10 -9.44 0.27
CA ASP A 130 29.07 -9.98 1.16
C ASP A 130 28.15 -8.91 1.75
N LEU A 131 28.60 -7.66 1.85
CA LEU A 131 27.81 -6.55 2.40
C LEU A 131 26.96 -5.81 1.35
N ILE A 132 27.20 -6.05 0.05
CA ILE A 132 26.62 -5.25 -1.03
C ILE A 132 25.08 -5.22 -0.96
N ASP A 133 24.41 -6.36 -0.81
CA ASP A 133 22.95 -6.34 -0.84
C ASP A 133 22.36 -5.71 0.43
N GLN A 134 23.01 -5.87 1.59
CA GLN A 134 22.59 -5.17 2.81
C GLN A 134 22.74 -3.65 2.63
N MET A 135 23.82 -3.21 1.97
CA MET A 135 24.01 -1.81 1.58
C MET A 135 22.91 -1.35 0.62
N THR A 136 22.68 -2.09 -0.48
CA THR A 136 21.73 -1.74 -1.54
C THR A 136 20.29 -1.71 -1.06
N PHE A 137 19.82 -2.71 -0.31
CA PHE A 137 18.40 -2.86 0.05
C PHE A 137 18.05 -2.40 1.46
N SER A 138 19.03 -2.02 2.29
CA SER A 138 18.72 -1.60 3.66
C SER A 138 19.48 -0.37 4.11
N THR A 139 20.82 -0.41 4.15
CA THR A 139 21.59 0.63 4.82
C THR A 139 21.60 1.94 4.03
N ILE A 140 21.93 1.90 2.74
CA ILE A 140 21.97 3.11 1.90
C ILE A 140 20.58 3.70 1.69
N PRO A 141 19.53 2.93 1.33
CA PRO A 141 18.17 3.46 1.28
C PRO A 141 17.73 4.10 2.59
N GLY A 142 18.15 3.57 3.74
CA GLY A 142 17.85 4.14 5.06
C GLY A 142 18.38 5.55 5.28
N LEU A 143 19.50 5.93 4.64
CA LEU A 143 20.01 7.30 4.65
C LEU A 143 19.12 8.27 3.84
N PHE A 144 18.34 7.74 2.90
CA PHE A 144 17.49 8.48 1.98
C PHE A 144 16.01 8.12 2.16
N GLY A 145 15.59 7.72 3.37
CA GLY A 145 14.20 7.47 3.71
C GLY A 145 13.56 6.25 3.05
N TYR A 146 14.32 5.31 2.47
CA TYR A 146 13.79 4.12 1.79
C TYR A 146 12.99 4.40 0.50
N LEU A 147 13.21 5.56 -0.12
CA LEU A 147 12.59 5.95 -1.40
C LEU A 147 11.05 5.89 -1.36
N TRP A 148 10.45 6.08 -0.17
CA TRP A 148 9.00 5.98 0.02
C TRP A 148 8.20 7.12 -0.64
N CYS A 149 8.83 8.26 -0.88
CA CYS A 149 8.25 9.45 -1.51
C CYS A 149 9.19 10.06 -2.55
N ALA A 150 8.66 10.98 -3.37
CA ALA A 150 9.41 11.69 -4.40
C ALA A 150 10.64 12.41 -3.84
N GLU A 151 10.51 13.12 -2.71
CA GLU A 151 11.60 13.90 -2.12
C GLU A 151 12.73 13.01 -1.58
N SER A 152 12.39 11.79 -1.13
CA SER A 152 13.36 10.78 -0.70
C SER A 152 14.09 10.17 -1.91
N ALA A 153 13.36 9.91 -3.00
CA ALA A 153 13.91 9.43 -4.26
C ALA A 153 14.85 10.45 -4.93
N GLU A 154 14.53 11.74 -4.89
CA GLU A 154 15.41 12.81 -5.39
C GLU A 154 16.75 12.85 -4.66
N LYS A 155 16.74 12.74 -3.31
CA LYS A 155 17.98 12.66 -2.52
C LYS A 155 18.81 11.42 -2.87
N TYR A 156 18.14 10.29 -3.09
CA TYR A 156 18.81 9.06 -3.55
C TYR A 156 19.42 9.23 -4.94
N LEU A 157 18.76 9.94 -5.85
CA LEU A 157 19.26 10.21 -7.20
C LEU A 157 20.51 11.09 -7.20
N VAL A 158 20.64 12.03 -6.26
CA VAL A 158 21.88 12.79 -6.07
C VAL A 158 23.05 11.86 -5.73
N PHE A 159 22.83 10.88 -4.86
CA PHE A 159 23.81 9.83 -4.57
C PHE A 159 24.10 8.94 -5.79
N MET A 160 23.07 8.49 -6.50
CA MET A 160 23.25 7.66 -7.69
C MET A 160 24.00 8.38 -8.80
N LYS A 161 23.78 9.69 -8.99
CA LYS A 161 24.52 10.49 -9.96
C LYS A 161 26.02 10.46 -9.66
N GLU A 162 26.40 10.67 -8.40
CA GLU A 162 27.80 10.62 -7.97
C GLU A 162 28.42 9.22 -8.18
N ILE A 163 27.69 8.15 -7.85
CA ILE A 163 28.11 6.77 -8.10
C ILE A 163 28.30 6.51 -9.60
N VAL A 164 27.34 6.90 -10.44
CA VAL A 164 27.38 6.65 -11.89
C VAL A 164 28.51 7.45 -12.56
N GLU A 165 28.72 8.71 -12.17
CA GLU A 165 29.74 9.57 -12.77
C GLU A 165 31.17 9.18 -12.36
N LYS A 166 31.38 8.65 -11.14
CA LYS A 166 32.72 8.40 -10.58
C LYS A 166 33.07 6.91 -10.39
N TYR A 167 32.07 6.05 -10.23
CA TYR A 167 32.19 4.64 -9.85
C TYR A 167 31.22 3.77 -10.66
N TYR A 168 31.23 3.95 -11.98
CA TYR A 168 30.24 3.35 -12.90
C TYR A 168 30.12 1.82 -12.78
N ASP A 169 31.22 1.13 -12.50
CA ASP A 169 31.28 -0.33 -12.40
C ASP A 169 30.47 -0.89 -11.22
N VAL A 170 30.27 -0.13 -10.15
CA VAL A 170 29.42 -0.51 -9.01
C VAL A 170 28.02 0.08 -9.08
N ALA A 171 27.75 0.99 -10.03
CA ALA A 171 26.45 1.63 -10.19
C ALA A 171 25.27 0.64 -10.34
N PRO A 172 25.40 -0.47 -11.11
CA PRO A 172 24.33 -1.45 -11.22
C PRO A 172 23.91 -2.05 -9.88
N LEU A 173 24.84 -2.20 -8.94
CA LEU A 173 24.59 -2.80 -7.63
C LEU A 173 23.63 -1.97 -6.78
N PHE A 174 23.76 -0.63 -6.84
CA PHE A 174 22.92 0.29 -6.07
C PHE A 174 21.63 0.66 -6.80
N ALA A 175 21.62 0.71 -8.14
CA ALA A 175 20.42 1.00 -8.91
C ALA A 175 19.31 -0.07 -8.71
N ARG A 176 19.69 -1.32 -8.39
CA ARG A 176 18.78 -2.44 -8.11
C ARG A 176 17.67 -2.15 -7.11
N VAL A 177 17.92 -1.30 -6.11
CA VAL A 177 16.89 -0.98 -5.09
C VAL A 177 15.66 -0.30 -5.69
N ILE A 178 15.82 0.42 -6.80
CA ILE A 178 14.72 1.11 -7.47
C ILE A 178 13.70 0.08 -7.99
N PHE A 179 14.11 -1.16 -8.29
CA PHE A 179 13.18 -2.22 -8.68
C PHE A 179 12.15 -2.49 -7.58
N ALA A 180 12.62 -2.52 -6.32
CA ALA A 180 11.79 -2.84 -5.17
C ALA A 180 10.82 -1.71 -4.77
N VAL A 181 10.84 -0.57 -5.47
CA VAL A 181 9.86 0.51 -5.31
C VAL A 181 8.49 0.04 -5.84
N PRO A 182 7.39 0.17 -5.06
CA PRO A 182 6.08 -0.36 -5.43
C PRO A 182 5.56 0.09 -6.80
N GLN A 183 5.80 1.35 -7.19
CA GLN A 183 5.35 1.89 -8.47
C GLN A 183 6.10 1.26 -9.65
N PHE A 184 7.40 1.01 -9.51
CA PHE A 184 8.16 0.30 -10.55
C PHE A 184 7.68 -1.15 -10.66
N ARG A 185 7.42 -1.79 -9.52
CA ARG A 185 6.85 -3.14 -9.46
C ARG A 185 5.53 -3.23 -10.23
N GLN A 186 4.61 -2.30 -10.00
CA GLN A 186 3.32 -2.24 -10.71
C GLN A 186 3.50 -2.07 -12.22
N PHE A 187 4.38 -1.17 -12.64
CA PHE A 187 4.72 -1.01 -14.05
C PHE A 187 5.27 -2.31 -14.66
N PHE A 188 6.24 -2.94 -13.99
CA PHE A 188 6.87 -4.15 -14.48
C PHE A 188 5.90 -5.35 -14.50
N ASP A 189 5.03 -5.46 -13.50
CA ASP A 189 3.95 -6.47 -13.47
C ASP A 189 2.96 -6.26 -14.63
N ALA A 190 2.67 -5.02 -15.03
CA ALA A 190 1.84 -4.73 -16.20
C ALA A 190 2.52 -5.15 -17.52
N VAL A 191 3.84 -4.97 -17.63
CA VAL A 191 4.63 -5.46 -18.77
C VAL A 191 4.65 -6.99 -18.82
N MET A 192 4.88 -7.63 -17.67
CA MET A 192 5.03 -9.08 -17.57
C MET A 192 3.70 -9.84 -17.66
N SER A 193 2.61 -9.30 -17.11
CA SER A 193 1.21 -9.78 -17.22
C SER A 193 1.06 -11.26 -17.62
N ASP A 194 0.61 -11.53 -18.85
CA ASP A 194 0.46 -12.84 -19.49
C ASP A 194 1.77 -13.43 -20.04
N LEU A 195 2.81 -12.61 -20.28
CA LEU A 195 4.15 -13.07 -20.67
C LEU A 195 4.79 -13.99 -19.64
N ILE A 196 4.39 -13.90 -18.37
CA ILE A 196 4.78 -14.79 -17.29
C ILE A 196 4.63 -16.28 -17.69
N ASN A 197 3.55 -16.61 -18.41
CA ASN A 197 3.27 -17.98 -18.84
C ASN A 197 4.13 -18.44 -20.03
N SER A 198 4.72 -17.50 -20.76
CA SER A 198 5.62 -17.78 -21.89
C SER A 198 7.06 -18.05 -21.43
N VAL A 199 7.46 -17.57 -20.26
CA VAL A 199 8.84 -17.73 -19.74
C VAL A 199 9.30 -19.19 -19.70
N PRO A 200 8.52 -20.17 -19.17
CA PRO A 200 8.94 -21.57 -19.16
C PRO A 200 9.05 -22.19 -20.55
N ASN A 201 8.39 -21.61 -21.57
CA ASN A 201 8.36 -22.15 -22.93
C ASN A 201 9.56 -21.67 -23.78
N VAL A 202 10.34 -20.71 -23.29
CA VAL A 202 11.55 -20.25 -23.98
C VAL A 202 12.63 -21.32 -23.91
N SER A 203 12.88 -21.95 -25.06
CA SER A 203 13.78 -23.10 -25.19
C SER A 203 14.78 -22.96 -26.35
N SER A 204 14.59 -21.95 -27.20
CA SER A 204 15.45 -21.64 -28.35
C SER A 204 15.61 -20.12 -28.52
N GLN A 205 16.60 -19.71 -29.32
CA GLN A 205 16.80 -18.30 -29.66
C GLN A 205 15.57 -17.70 -30.36
N GLU A 206 14.89 -18.46 -31.22
CA GLU A 206 13.68 -18.02 -31.91
C GLU A 206 12.55 -17.72 -30.91
N SER A 207 12.28 -18.64 -29.98
CA SER A 207 11.28 -18.42 -28.92
C SER A 207 11.63 -17.25 -28.00
N ALA A 208 12.92 -17.01 -27.75
CA ALA A 208 13.39 -15.86 -26.98
C ALA A 208 13.18 -14.54 -27.72
N THR A 209 13.41 -14.52 -29.04
CA THR A 209 13.12 -13.35 -29.89
C THR A 209 11.63 -13.02 -29.85
N THR A 210 10.74 -14.00 -30.04
CA THR A 210 9.29 -13.78 -29.96
C THR A 210 8.87 -13.24 -28.59
N PHE A 211 9.44 -13.77 -27.50
CA PHE A 211 9.21 -13.23 -26.16
C PHE A 211 9.65 -11.77 -26.05
N CYS A 212 10.84 -11.43 -26.56
CA CYS A 212 11.40 -10.08 -26.47
C CYS A 212 10.63 -9.06 -27.32
N GLU A 213 10.13 -9.45 -28.49
CA GLU A 213 9.27 -8.59 -29.33
C GLU A 213 7.97 -8.24 -28.61
N GLU A 214 7.33 -9.23 -27.98
CA GLU A 214 6.11 -9.01 -27.22
C GLU A 214 6.38 -8.22 -25.92
N PHE A 215 7.50 -8.49 -25.26
CA PHE A 215 7.97 -7.70 -24.11
C PHE A 215 8.16 -6.23 -24.48
N LEU A 216 8.86 -5.95 -25.59
CA LEU A 216 9.08 -4.59 -26.09
C LEU A 216 7.76 -3.88 -26.40
N ARG A 217 6.80 -4.59 -27.01
CA ARG A 217 5.46 -4.05 -27.29
C ARG A 217 4.77 -3.62 -26.00
N LYS A 218 4.67 -4.50 -25.00
CA LYS A 218 4.03 -4.20 -23.70
C LYS A 218 4.77 -3.13 -22.91
N TRP A 219 6.10 -3.14 -22.97
CA TRP A 219 6.95 -2.09 -22.41
C TRP A 219 6.61 -0.72 -23.00
N THR A 220 6.44 -0.67 -24.32
CA THR A 220 6.04 0.55 -25.06
C THR A 220 4.65 1.01 -24.66
N ASP A 221 3.67 0.09 -24.64
CA ASP A 221 2.29 0.38 -24.27
C ASP A 221 2.17 0.90 -22.82
N SER A 222 3.07 0.47 -21.93
CA SER A 222 3.05 0.79 -20.50
C SER A 222 4.04 1.90 -20.09
N ALA A 223 4.87 2.41 -21.01
CA ALA A 223 6.04 3.23 -20.69
C ALA A 223 5.73 4.49 -19.86
N GLN A 224 4.57 5.10 -20.07
CA GLN A 224 4.10 6.27 -19.31
C GLN A 224 3.94 6.00 -17.80
N PHE A 225 3.69 4.75 -17.41
CA PHE A 225 3.54 4.35 -16.02
C PHE A 225 4.88 4.04 -15.33
N CYS A 226 5.99 3.98 -16.08
CA CYS A 226 7.31 3.79 -15.51
C CYS A 226 7.67 5.02 -14.64
N PRO A 227 8.07 4.82 -13.37
CA PRO A 227 8.37 5.92 -12.48
C PRO A 227 9.62 6.68 -12.92
N ASN A 228 9.56 8.01 -12.87
CA ASN A 228 10.58 8.92 -13.38
C ASN A 228 11.98 8.68 -12.77
N ILE A 229 12.07 8.19 -11.53
CA ILE A 229 13.36 7.82 -10.89
C ILE A 229 14.20 6.86 -11.74
N ILE A 230 13.57 5.94 -12.49
CA ILE A 230 14.29 5.03 -13.39
C ILE A 230 14.91 5.81 -14.54
N LYS A 231 14.10 6.64 -15.21
CA LYS A 231 14.54 7.46 -16.34
C LYS A 231 15.70 8.37 -15.94
N GLU A 232 15.58 9.05 -14.81
CA GLU A 232 16.62 9.95 -14.31
C GLU A 232 17.89 9.19 -13.93
N CYS A 233 17.79 8.10 -13.17
CA CYS A 233 18.95 7.30 -12.78
C CYS A 233 19.73 6.77 -14.00
N LEU A 234 19.02 6.27 -15.01
CA LEU A 234 19.63 5.76 -16.25
C LEU A 234 20.26 6.87 -17.08
N SER A 235 19.70 8.07 -17.06
CA SER A 235 20.21 9.22 -17.84
C SER A 235 21.58 9.73 -17.40
N PHE A 236 22.01 9.39 -16.17
CA PHE A 236 23.35 9.73 -15.68
C PHE A 236 24.44 8.86 -16.34
N ALA A 237 24.07 7.68 -16.85
CA ALA A 237 25.01 6.72 -17.37
C ALA A 237 25.54 7.10 -18.76
N PRO A 238 26.82 6.81 -19.05
CA PRO A 238 27.33 6.91 -20.42
C PRO A 238 26.65 5.91 -21.36
N GLU A 239 26.25 4.74 -20.84
CA GLU A 239 25.56 3.68 -21.57
C GLU A 239 24.25 3.28 -20.84
N PRO A 240 23.18 4.11 -20.92
CA PRO A 240 21.91 3.85 -20.23
C PRO A 240 21.28 2.46 -20.53
N PRO A 241 21.31 1.95 -21.78
CA PRO A 241 20.80 0.60 -22.07
C PRO A 241 21.53 -0.50 -21.30
N GLN A 242 22.85 -0.37 -21.14
CA GLN A 242 23.66 -1.34 -20.40
C GLN A 242 23.34 -1.30 -18.91
N LEU A 243 23.25 -0.10 -18.33
CA LEU A 243 22.85 0.06 -16.92
C LEU A 243 21.44 -0.49 -16.67
N LEU A 244 20.50 -0.32 -17.61
CA LEU A 244 19.15 -0.89 -17.52
C LEU A 244 19.19 -2.42 -17.44
N ILE A 245 19.97 -3.06 -18.31
CA ILE A 245 20.14 -4.52 -18.33
C ILE A 245 20.77 -5.01 -17.04
N ASP A 246 21.90 -4.43 -16.64
CA ASP A 246 22.69 -4.92 -15.51
C ASP A 246 22.01 -4.68 -14.15
N SER A 247 21.24 -3.59 -14.03
CA SER A 247 20.59 -3.22 -12.76
C SER A 247 19.22 -3.85 -12.57
N PHE A 248 18.47 -4.07 -13.64
CA PHE A 248 17.06 -4.47 -13.55
C PHE A 248 16.78 -5.82 -14.17
N PHE A 249 17.20 -6.08 -15.40
CA PHE A 249 16.82 -7.31 -16.10
C PHE A 249 17.64 -8.52 -15.67
N ILE A 250 18.97 -8.41 -15.58
CA ILE A 250 19.81 -9.53 -15.11
C ILE A 250 19.37 -9.98 -13.70
N PRO A 251 19.29 -9.08 -12.68
CA PRO A 251 18.87 -9.50 -11.35
C PRO A 251 17.46 -10.06 -11.32
N ALA A 252 16.55 -9.53 -12.14
CA ALA A 252 15.18 -10.01 -12.19
C ALA A 252 15.10 -11.43 -12.75
N PHE A 253 15.78 -11.74 -13.84
CA PHE A 253 15.78 -13.07 -14.44
C PHE A 253 16.69 -14.08 -13.71
N ASP A 254 17.65 -13.62 -12.90
CA ASP A 254 18.43 -14.47 -11.99
C ASP A 254 17.61 -14.90 -10.75
N SER A 255 16.64 -14.09 -10.33
CA SER A 255 15.72 -14.39 -9.21
C SER A 255 14.25 -14.20 -9.60
N PRO A 256 13.74 -14.92 -10.61
CA PRO A 256 12.48 -14.56 -11.29
C PRO A 256 11.24 -14.70 -10.39
N ARG A 257 11.30 -15.44 -9.27
CA ARG A 257 10.22 -15.48 -8.27
C ARG A 257 10.18 -14.24 -7.38
N THR A 258 11.33 -13.79 -6.88
CA THR A 258 11.47 -12.52 -6.14
C THR A 258 10.93 -11.36 -6.95
N PHE A 259 11.24 -11.39 -8.23
CA PHE A 259 10.82 -10.37 -9.18
C PHE A 259 9.52 -10.73 -9.90
N GLY A 260 8.74 -11.71 -9.40
CA GLY A 260 7.42 -12.14 -9.90
C GLY A 260 7.29 -12.25 -11.42
N ILE A 261 8.40 -12.54 -12.09
CA ILE A 261 8.47 -12.91 -13.51
C ILE A 261 7.88 -14.31 -13.71
N ILE A 262 7.93 -15.14 -12.67
CA ILE A 262 7.21 -16.40 -12.61
C ILE A 262 6.40 -16.54 -11.33
N PRO A 263 5.26 -17.25 -11.37
CA PRO A 263 4.53 -17.59 -10.18
C PRO A 263 5.37 -18.53 -9.30
N LEU A 264 5.10 -18.53 -8.00
CA LEU A 264 5.69 -19.49 -7.05
C LEU A 264 5.43 -20.94 -7.47
N SER A 265 4.44 -21.16 -8.33
CA SER A 265 3.95 -22.41 -8.84
C SER A 265 4.48 -22.80 -10.23
N LEU A 266 5.49 -22.12 -10.80
CA LEU A 266 6.23 -22.61 -11.98
C LEU A 266 7.72 -22.93 -11.70
N ARG A 267 8.30 -23.88 -12.43
CA ARG A 267 9.75 -24.11 -12.55
C ARG A 267 10.22 -23.61 -13.92
N ILE A 268 11.41 -23.04 -13.96
CA ILE A 268 12.06 -22.61 -15.20
C ILE A 268 13.31 -23.47 -15.38
N GLY A 269 13.57 -23.91 -16.61
CA GLY A 269 14.86 -24.49 -16.96
C GLY A 269 15.96 -23.43 -16.89
N SER A 270 17.18 -23.82 -16.51
CA SER A 270 18.33 -22.91 -16.36
C SER A 270 18.68 -22.13 -17.64
N ASN A 271 18.29 -22.62 -18.82
CA ASN A 271 18.64 -22.01 -20.11
C ASN A 271 17.62 -20.94 -20.57
N ALA A 272 16.39 -20.96 -20.05
CA ALA A 272 15.36 -20.04 -20.53
C ALA A 272 15.68 -18.59 -20.13
N THR A 273 16.09 -18.38 -18.87
CA THR A 273 16.44 -17.06 -18.33
C THR A 273 17.64 -16.46 -19.06
N SER A 274 18.67 -17.27 -19.36
CA SER A 274 19.84 -16.79 -20.11
C SER A 274 19.48 -16.38 -21.54
N LEU A 275 18.67 -17.17 -22.25
CA LEU A 275 18.21 -16.83 -23.60
C LEU A 275 17.38 -15.53 -23.62
N ILE A 276 16.52 -15.34 -22.61
CA ILE A 276 15.73 -14.10 -22.48
C ILE A 276 16.65 -12.91 -22.20
N ILE A 277 17.63 -13.04 -21.29
CA ILE A 277 18.59 -11.96 -21.00
C ILE A 277 19.35 -11.56 -22.27
N ASP A 278 19.83 -12.52 -23.07
CA ASP A 278 20.54 -12.25 -24.31
C ASP A 278 19.64 -11.57 -25.36
N GLY A 279 18.37 -12.00 -25.44
CA GLY A 279 17.35 -11.33 -26.26
C GLY A 279 17.10 -9.89 -25.81
N LEU A 280 16.91 -9.66 -24.50
CA LEU A 280 16.72 -8.33 -23.93
C LEU A 280 17.93 -7.40 -24.16
N ARG A 281 19.16 -7.94 -24.11
CA ARG A 281 20.37 -7.18 -24.48
C ARG A 281 20.28 -6.65 -25.90
N SER A 282 19.80 -7.46 -26.84
CA SER A 282 19.67 -7.07 -28.26
C SER A 282 18.66 -5.94 -28.52
N ILE A 283 17.63 -5.81 -27.66
CA ILE A 283 16.60 -4.76 -27.77
C ILE A 283 16.76 -3.63 -26.74
N SER A 284 17.80 -3.66 -25.90
CA SER A 284 18.01 -2.73 -24.78
C SER A 284 18.00 -1.26 -25.21
N GLN A 285 18.60 -0.93 -26.36
CA GLN A 285 18.59 0.42 -26.91
C GLN A 285 17.16 0.91 -27.21
N GLN A 286 16.30 0.03 -27.72
CA GLN A 286 14.91 0.36 -28.04
C GLN A 286 14.10 0.59 -26.76
N LEU A 287 14.28 -0.29 -25.75
CA LEU A 287 13.66 -0.15 -24.43
C LEU A 287 14.02 1.20 -23.78
N TRP A 288 15.29 1.62 -23.88
CA TRP A 288 15.73 2.91 -23.39
C TRP A 288 15.13 4.08 -24.18
N THR A 289 15.16 4.04 -25.52
CA THR A 289 14.59 5.10 -26.35
C THR A 289 13.11 5.33 -26.07
N VAL A 290 12.34 4.25 -25.82
CA VAL A 290 10.94 4.34 -25.39
C VAL A 290 10.81 5.16 -24.10
N LEU A 291 11.57 4.83 -23.05
CA LEU A 291 11.53 5.56 -21.78
C LEU A 291 12.00 7.01 -21.92
N GLN A 292 13.04 7.25 -22.72
CA GLN A 292 13.59 8.58 -22.96
C GLN A 292 12.52 9.52 -23.57
N ASN A 293 11.70 8.99 -24.48
CA ASN A 293 10.68 9.74 -25.22
C ASN A 293 9.38 9.96 -24.45
N VAL A 294 9.22 9.41 -23.25
CA VAL A 294 8.04 9.68 -22.41
C VAL A 294 8.10 11.14 -21.91
N GLU A 295 7.14 11.96 -22.33
CA GLU A 295 7.06 13.38 -21.95
C GLU A 295 6.61 13.59 -20.50
N SER A 296 5.67 12.78 -20.02
CA SER A 296 5.07 12.89 -18.69
C SER A 296 5.15 11.54 -17.94
N PRO A 297 6.33 11.18 -17.42
CA PRO A 297 6.49 9.93 -16.68
C PRO A 297 5.74 9.96 -15.35
N SER A 298 5.31 8.77 -14.89
CA SER A 298 4.72 8.61 -13.57
C SER A 298 5.66 9.09 -12.46
N THR A 299 5.11 9.71 -11.41
CA THR A 299 5.89 10.21 -10.27
C THR A 299 5.54 9.45 -9.00
N LEU A 300 6.50 9.38 -8.08
CA LEU A 300 6.23 8.86 -6.75
C LEU A 300 5.33 9.85 -5.97
N PRO A 301 4.54 9.37 -4.99
CA PRO A 301 3.78 10.24 -4.12
C PRO A 301 4.68 11.29 -3.46
N SER A 302 4.27 12.55 -3.52
CA SER A 302 4.95 13.63 -2.81
C SER A 302 4.57 13.64 -1.33
N SER A 303 5.56 13.91 -0.49
CA SER A 303 5.41 14.10 0.95
C SER A 303 5.41 15.57 1.35
N GLU A 304 5.32 16.52 0.41
CA GLU A 304 5.43 17.96 0.68
C GLU A 304 4.36 18.45 1.66
N LYS A 305 3.10 18.03 1.47
CA LYS A 305 1.98 18.37 2.37
C LYS A 305 2.21 17.79 3.76
N LEU A 306 2.60 16.51 3.83
CA LEU A 306 2.91 15.84 5.08
C LEU A 306 4.10 16.49 5.80
N SER A 307 5.13 16.94 5.07
CA SER A 307 6.31 17.61 5.63
C SER A 307 5.98 18.98 6.20
N LYS A 308 4.95 19.68 5.67
CA LYS A 308 4.42 20.92 6.27
C LYS A 308 3.71 20.66 7.59
N ILE A 309 3.12 19.47 7.77
CA ILE A 309 2.40 19.06 8.98
C ILE A 309 3.35 18.48 10.03
N LEU A 310 4.26 17.61 9.60
CA LEU A 310 5.22 16.86 10.40
C LEU A 310 6.65 17.07 9.84
N PRO A 311 7.26 18.24 10.09
CA PRO A 311 8.57 18.58 9.54
C PRO A 311 9.71 17.69 10.06
N ASP A 312 9.48 16.96 11.15
CA ASP A 312 10.41 16.03 11.75
C ASP A 312 10.31 14.60 11.19
N LEU A 313 9.28 14.29 10.39
CA LEU A 313 9.09 12.95 9.85
C LEU A 313 10.24 12.53 8.92
N GLY A 314 10.68 13.42 8.04
CA GLY A 314 11.82 13.18 7.13
C GLY A 314 13.18 13.13 7.83
N LYS A 315 13.23 13.21 9.15
CA LYS A 315 14.45 13.22 9.97
C LYS A 315 14.69 11.91 10.71
N SER A 316 13.80 10.94 10.57
CA SER A 316 13.96 9.62 11.20
C SER A 316 14.48 8.60 10.20
N ALA A 317 15.50 7.85 10.60
CA ALA A 317 16.03 6.70 9.88
C ALA A 317 15.92 5.46 10.77
N LEU A 318 15.53 4.33 10.19
CA LEU A 318 15.38 3.07 10.91
C LEU A 318 16.57 2.16 10.60
N PHE A 319 17.33 1.66 11.55
CA PHE A 319 18.46 0.75 11.26
C PHE A 319 18.36 -0.54 12.08
N SER A 320 18.66 -1.66 11.45
CA SER A 320 18.81 -2.96 12.10
C SER A 320 20.25 -3.12 12.62
N SER A 321 20.51 -4.18 13.41
CA SER A 321 21.87 -4.51 13.85
C SER A 321 22.84 -4.65 12.66
N ASN A 322 22.44 -5.37 11.61
CA ASN A 322 23.25 -5.53 10.38
C ASN A 322 23.55 -4.20 9.69
N ASP A 323 22.62 -3.24 9.74
CA ASP A 323 22.87 -1.92 9.16
C ASP A 323 23.92 -1.14 9.94
N LEU A 324 23.95 -1.29 11.28
CA LEU A 324 24.98 -0.65 12.10
C LEU A 324 26.36 -1.22 11.78
N ASP A 325 26.46 -2.53 11.54
CA ASP A 325 27.72 -3.16 11.11
C ASP A 325 28.19 -2.63 9.75
N VAL A 326 27.25 -2.44 8.81
CA VAL A 326 27.55 -1.81 7.51
C VAL A 326 27.97 -0.35 7.67
N LEU A 327 27.30 0.43 8.52
CA LEU A 327 27.69 1.81 8.82
C LEU A 327 29.10 1.88 9.44
N ILE A 328 29.44 0.95 10.32
CA ILE A 328 30.81 0.83 10.88
C ILE A 328 31.81 0.56 9.76
N ALA A 329 31.51 -0.37 8.86
CA ALA A 329 32.36 -0.68 7.71
C ALA A 329 32.53 0.52 6.76
N LEU A 330 31.47 1.30 6.55
CA LEU A 330 31.50 2.53 5.73
C LEU A 330 32.38 3.60 6.39
N VAL A 331 32.28 3.77 7.71
CA VAL A 331 33.13 4.70 8.46
C VAL A 331 34.60 4.28 8.41
N ASP A 332 34.88 2.97 8.50
CA ASP A 332 36.24 2.45 8.36
C ASP A 332 36.81 2.72 6.96
N SER A 333 36.03 2.45 5.92
CA SER A 333 36.39 2.79 4.54
C SER A 333 36.63 4.30 4.36
N ALA A 334 35.73 5.14 4.85
CA ALA A 334 35.85 6.59 4.75
C ALA A 334 37.09 7.13 5.48
N ASN A 335 37.43 6.58 6.66
CA ASN A 335 38.62 6.95 7.42
C ASN A 335 39.94 6.54 6.74
N ARG A 336 39.94 5.50 5.89
CA ARG A 336 41.11 5.14 5.08
C ARG A 336 41.32 6.10 3.92
N SER A 337 40.24 6.60 3.36
CA SER A 337 40.24 7.50 2.18
C SER A 337 40.37 8.99 2.54
N GLY A 338 40.16 9.36 3.80
CA GLY A 338 40.27 10.74 4.29
C GLY A 338 39.90 10.88 5.77
N GLU A 339 39.80 12.11 6.26
CA GLU A 339 39.35 12.36 7.64
C GLU A 339 37.82 12.25 7.71
N PHE A 340 37.30 11.29 8.50
CA PHE A 340 35.87 11.18 8.80
C PHE A 340 35.59 11.75 10.19
N ALA A 341 34.41 12.33 10.38
CA ALA A 341 34.05 12.98 11.64
C ALA A 341 34.11 12.02 12.84
N VAL A 342 33.87 10.72 12.66
CA VAL A 342 33.83 9.67 13.69
C VAL A 342 34.93 8.63 13.43
N LYS A 343 35.66 8.24 14.47
CA LYS A 343 36.64 7.15 14.38
C LYS A 343 35.94 5.80 14.56
N THR A 344 36.33 4.79 13.79
CA THR A 344 35.78 3.42 13.88
C THR A 344 35.81 2.86 15.30
N ALA A 345 36.88 3.13 16.06
CA ALA A 345 37.03 2.68 17.45
C ALA A 345 35.99 3.27 18.44
N GLN A 346 35.18 4.25 18.02
CA GLN A 346 34.09 4.83 18.83
C GLN A 346 32.74 4.15 18.56
N LEU A 347 32.70 3.19 17.64
CA LEU A 347 31.48 2.48 17.22
C LEU A 347 31.56 1.02 17.67
N GLU A 348 30.55 0.58 18.42
CA GLU A 348 30.37 -0.83 18.80
C GLU A 348 28.92 -1.22 18.58
N ASN A 349 28.68 -2.34 17.88
CA ASN A 349 27.37 -2.92 17.74
C ASN A 349 27.18 -4.05 18.76
N ASN A 350 26.47 -3.76 19.85
CA ASN A 350 26.17 -4.72 20.91
C ASN A 350 24.73 -5.24 20.85
N LEU A 351 24.05 -5.11 19.71
CA LEU A 351 22.63 -5.45 19.56
C LEU A 351 22.46 -6.89 19.07
N SER A 352 21.69 -7.69 19.82
CA SER A 352 21.41 -9.10 19.49
C SER A 352 20.56 -9.27 18.22
N GLN A 353 20.80 -10.36 17.49
CA GLN A 353 20.21 -10.67 16.18
C GLN A 353 19.28 -11.89 16.20
N THR A 354 18.68 -12.24 17.34
CA THR A 354 17.78 -13.42 17.38
C THR A 354 16.51 -13.23 16.56
N GLU A 355 16.10 -11.98 16.32
CA GLU A 355 14.88 -11.62 15.60
C GLU A 355 15.10 -10.37 14.75
N TYR A 356 14.27 -10.20 13.72
CA TYR A 356 14.23 -8.98 12.93
C TYR A 356 13.73 -7.82 13.79
N LEU A 357 14.63 -6.89 14.09
CA LEU A 357 14.34 -5.69 14.85
C LEU A 357 15.03 -4.49 14.20
N THR A 358 14.34 -3.35 14.24
CA THR A 358 14.87 -2.09 13.72
C THR A 358 14.71 -1.02 14.78
N TYR A 359 15.69 -0.12 14.83
CA TYR A 359 15.80 0.92 15.82
C TYR A 359 15.71 2.29 15.15
N SER A 360 15.04 3.23 15.80
CA SER A 360 14.86 4.58 15.26
C SER A 360 16.02 5.51 15.65
N PHE A 361 16.52 6.25 14.66
CA PHE A 361 17.57 7.26 14.78
C PHE A 361 17.03 8.58 14.23
N THR A 362 17.14 9.66 14.99
CA THR A 362 16.66 10.98 14.60
C THR A 362 17.82 11.91 14.28
N LEU A 363 17.86 12.43 13.06
CA LEU A 363 18.83 13.45 12.66
C LEU A 363 18.65 14.71 13.52
N PRO A 364 19.73 15.25 14.11
CA PRO A 364 19.63 16.49 14.88
C PRO A 364 19.20 17.64 13.96
N SER A 365 18.16 18.37 14.36
CA SER A 365 17.77 19.60 13.68
C SER A 365 18.81 20.69 13.96
N VAL A 366 19.27 21.39 12.91
CA VAL A 366 19.59 22.81 13.08
C VAL A 366 18.32 23.42 13.68
N GLN A 367 18.42 24.00 14.87
CA GLN A 367 17.29 24.64 15.52
C GLN A 367 16.79 25.75 14.60
N ASP A 368 15.77 25.47 13.79
CA ASP A 368 14.87 26.52 13.35
C ASP A 368 14.10 26.95 14.58
N VAL A 369 14.71 27.89 15.30
CA VAL A 369 14.03 28.74 16.26
C VAL A 369 13.03 29.57 15.46
N GLN A 370 11.94 28.94 15.02
CA GLN A 370 10.67 29.63 14.96
C GLN A 370 10.24 29.83 16.42
N ARG A 371 10.91 30.77 17.08
CA ARG A 371 10.18 31.67 17.97
C ARG A 371 9.04 32.14 17.09
N SER A 372 7.83 31.71 17.40
CA SER A 372 6.68 32.51 17.06
C SER A 372 7.04 33.90 17.55
N ASN A 373 7.39 34.76 16.60
CA ASN A 373 7.28 36.18 16.80
C ASN A 373 5.77 36.36 17.03
N ASN A 374 5.34 36.17 18.27
CA ASN A 374 4.30 36.98 18.85
C ASN A 374 4.89 38.39 18.83
N THR A 375 4.96 39.00 17.65
CA THR A 375 4.79 40.43 17.49
C THR A 375 3.41 40.66 18.07
N GLY A 376 3.38 40.93 19.38
CA GLY A 376 2.23 41.50 20.04
C GLY A 376 2.00 42.83 19.35
N GLU A 377 1.18 42.82 18.31
CA GLU A 377 0.50 44.02 17.87
C GLU A 377 -0.17 44.60 19.12
N PRO A 378 -0.05 45.91 19.37
CA PRO A 378 -0.72 46.52 20.50
C PRO A 378 -2.21 46.23 20.36
N VAL A 379 -2.75 45.42 21.28
CA VAL A 379 -4.16 45.06 21.35
C VAL A 379 -4.96 46.36 21.31
N SER A 380 -5.79 46.55 20.29
CA SER A 380 -6.63 47.74 20.20
C SER A 380 -7.49 47.82 21.47
N PRO A 381 -7.78 49.01 22.00
CA PRO A 381 -8.76 49.16 23.08
C PRO A 381 -10.10 48.46 22.79
N GLU A 382 -10.50 48.38 21.52
CA GLU A 382 -11.70 47.63 21.07
C GLU A 382 -11.53 46.10 21.18
N ASP A 383 -10.31 45.58 20.95
CA ASP A 383 -10.03 44.14 21.07
C ASP A 383 -10.00 43.70 22.55
N ASP A 384 -9.52 44.57 23.46
CA ASP A 384 -9.56 44.32 24.91
C ASP A 384 -11.02 44.27 25.41
N ILE A 385 -11.87 45.21 24.95
CA ILE A 385 -13.31 45.23 25.24
C ILE A 385 -14.02 43.97 24.69
N GLU A 386 -13.77 43.61 23.43
CA GLU A 386 -14.41 42.44 22.82
C GLU A 386 -14.01 41.14 23.53
N LYS A 387 -12.73 41.01 23.87
CA LYS A 387 -12.21 39.84 24.58
C LYS A 387 -12.91 39.66 25.92
N GLN A 388 -12.98 40.72 26.73
CA GLN A 388 -13.64 40.66 28.05
C GLN A 388 -15.14 40.34 27.90
N LEU A 389 -15.83 40.98 26.94
CA LEU A 389 -17.24 40.68 26.67
C LEU A 389 -17.46 39.24 26.23
N ARG A 390 -16.63 38.72 25.32
CA ARG A 390 -16.74 37.33 24.85
C ARG A 390 -16.56 36.37 26.01
N GLU A 391 -15.49 36.51 26.79
CA GLU A 391 -15.18 35.63 27.91
C GLU A 391 -16.30 35.62 28.97
N MET A 392 -16.94 36.76 29.21
CA MET A 392 -18.10 36.83 30.09
C MET A 392 -19.34 36.16 29.47
N LEU A 393 -19.65 36.47 28.20
CA LEU A 393 -20.84 35.95 27.52
C LEU A 393 -20.77 34.43 27.27
N THR A 394 -19.60 33.88 26.96
CA THR A 394 -19.45 32.43 26.76
C THR A 394 -19.44 31.67 28.09
N GLY A 395 -19.06 32.32 29.20
CA GLY A 395 -19.09 31.76 30.55
C GLY A 395 -20.46 31.77 31.26
N VAL A 396 -21.47 32.48 30.74
CA VAL A 396 -22.82 32.57 31.38
C VAL A 396 -23.81 31.60 30.71
N ASP A 397 -24.48 30.75 31.49
CA ASP A 397 -25.37 29.69 30.98
C ASP A 397 -26.66 30.20 30.32
N VAL A 398 -27.34 31.20 30.91
CA VAL A 398 -28.63 31.72 30.44
C VAL A 398 -28.73 33.23 30.68
N ILE A 399 -29.04 34.01 29.63
CA ILE A 399 -29.45 35.41 29.77
C ILE A 399 -30.97 35.43 30.00
N PRO A 400 -31.50 35.88 31.16
CA PRO A 400 -32.93 35.92 31.43
C PRO A 400 -33.64 36.96 30.56
N LEU A 401 -34.74 36.55 29.94
CA LEU A 401 -35.62 37.40 29.14
C LEU A 401 -36.45 38.40 29.96
N ALA A 402 -36.36 38.36 31.30
CA ALA A 402 -37.24 39.12 32.19
C ALA A 402 -36.81 40.58 32.45
N ALA A 403 -35.70 41.05 31.86
CA ALA A 403 -35.26 42.44 31.99
C ALA A 403 -35.86 43.34 30.87
N GLN A 404 -37.15 43.21 30.57
CA GLN A 404 -37.88 44.25 29.85
C GLN A 404 -38.37 45.31 30.85
N SER A 405 -37.42 46.05 31.45
CA SER A 405 -37.75 47.32 32.09
C SER A 405 -37.77 48.40 31.01
N ASN A 406 -38.79 49.25 31.00
CA ASN A 406 -39.00 50.38 30.05
C ASN A 406 -37.90 51.48 30.08
N GLY A 407 -36.69 51.19 30.56
CA GLY A 407 -35.53 52.08 30.57
C GLY A 407 -34.53 51.75 29.44
N THR A 408 -33.62 52.67 29.17
CA THR A 408 -32.50 52.46 28.25
C THR A 408 -31.61 51.32 28.76
N LEU A 409 -31.57 50.19 28.04
CA LEU A 409 -30.73 49.04 28.37
C LEU A 409 -29.23 49.42 28.32
N ASP A 410 -28.49 49.22 29.42
CA ASP A 410 -27.03 49.31 29.46
C ASP A 410 -26.40 47.92 29.61
N MET A 411 -25.29 47.68 28.90
CA MET A 411 -24.61 46.38 28.87
C MET A 411 -23.99 46.04 30.23
N VAL A 412 -23.51 47.06 30.97
CA VAL A 412 -22.92 46.88 32.30
C VAL A 412 -23.97 46.47 33.32
N ASP A 413 -25.14 47.11 33.31
CA ASP A 413 -26.24 46.76 34.21
C ASP A 413 -26.77 45.35 33.94
N LEU A 414 -26.82 44.95 32.65
CA LEU A 414 -27.12 43.58 32.27
C LEU A 414 -26.09 42.60 32.83
N LEU A 415 -24.78 42.82 32.61
CA LEU A 415 -23.72 41.94 33.11
C LEU A 415 -23.71 41.84 34.65
N LYS A 416 -23.94 42.96 35.35
CA LYS A 416 -24.11 42.99 36.82
C LYS A 416 -25.35 42.22 37.29
N SER A 417 -26.44 42.24 36.53
CA SER A 417 -27.62 41.41 36.84
C SER A 417 -27.33 39.91 36.67
N GLN A 418 -26.44 39.53 35.73
CA GLN A 418 -26.02 38.13 35.54
C GLN A 418 -25.18 37.60 36.72
N VAL A 419 -24.37 38.45 37.37
CA VAL A 419 -23.62 38.11 38.60
C VAL A 419 -24.55 37.59 39.69
N GLN A 420 -25.73 38.19 39.83
CA GLN A 420 -26.71 37.80 40.86
C GLN A 420 -27.37 36.45 40.57
N LEU A 421 -27.32 36.00 39.32
CA LEU A 421 -27.92 34.76 38.83
C LEU A 421 -26.88 33.64 38.60
N ALA A 422 -25.59 33.97 38.64
CA ALA A 422 -24.50 33.02 38.56
C ALA A 422 -24.40 32.15 39.82
N ARG A 423 -23.85 30.94 39.68
CA ARG A 423 -23.57 30.05 40.83
C ARG A 423 -22.63 30.74 41.82
N PRO A 424 -22.76 30.52 43.14
CA PRO A 424 -21.93 31.16 44.16
C PRO A 424 -20.42 31.09 43.88
N ASP A 425 -19.95 29.95 43.35
CA ASP A 425 -18.54 29.65 43.09
C ASP A 425 -17.95 30.44 41.90
N HIS A 426 -18.79 30.96 40.99
CA HIS A 426 -18.37 31.74 39.82
C HIS A 426 -18.61 33.26 39.98
N ARG A 427 -19.29 33.66 41.06
CA ARG A 427 -19.71 35.05 41.29
C ARG A 427 -18.53 36.01 41.39
N LEU A 428 -17.51 35.65 42.18
CA LEU A 428 -16.31 36.46 42.37
C LEU A 428 -15.52 36.64 41.07
N LEU A 429 -15.40 35.57 40.27
CA LEU A 429 -14.71 35.61 38.98
C LEU A 429 -15.46 36.51 37.98
N LEU A 430 -16.79 36.47 37.97
CA LEU A 430 -17.61 37.31 37.10
C LEU A 430 -17.56 38.78 37.53
N GLU A 431 -17.56 39.07 38.84
CA GLU A 431 -17.35 40.43 39.38
C GLU A 431 -16.00 41.01 38.95
N MET A 432 -14.92 40.24 39.06
CA MET A 432 -13.60 40.66 38.59
C MET A 432 -13.55 40.94 37.07
N LYS A 433 -14.18 40.10 36.25
CA LYS A 433 -14.23 40.32 34.79
C LYS A 433 -15.06 41.55 34.39
N ILE A 434 -16.09 41.89 35.17
CA ILE A 434 -16.87 43.12 34.96
C ILE A 434 -16.02 44.35 35.28
N ASP A 435 -15.23 44.31 36.35
CA ASP A 435 -14.30 45.39 36.70
C ASP A 435 -13.21 45.56 35.62
N ASP A 436 -12.69 44.46 35.07
CA ASP A 436 -11.76 44.48 33.94
C ASP A 436 -12.39 45.07 32.67
N PHE A 437 -13.64 44.69 32.37
CA PHE A 437 -14.41 45.26 31.26
C PHE A 437 -14.69 46.76 31.44
N GLU A 438 -15.10 47.20 32.63
CA GLU A 438 -15.30 48.62 32.93
C GLU A 438 -14.00 49.42 32.80
N SER A 439 -12.88 48.82 33.21
CA SER A 439 -11.54 49.40 33.08
C SER A 439 -11.12 49.51 31.61
N ALA A 440 -11.42 48.51 30.79
CA ALA A 440 -11.19 48.55 29.34
C ALA A 440 -12.06 49.61 28.65
N ARG A 441 -13.36 49.68 29.01
CA ARG A 441 -14.31 50.68 28.51
C ARG A 441 -13.85 52.10 28.79
N LYS A 442 -13.37 52.39 30.00
CA LYS A 442 -12.90 53.73 30.42
C LYS A 442 -11.68 54.23 29.63
N LYS A 443 -10.92 53.34 28.96
CA LYS A 443 -9.77 53.73 28.12
C LYS A 443 -10.21 54.32 26.78
N LEU A 444 -11.43 54.04 26.32
CA LEU A 444 -12.03 54.63 25.13
C LEU A 444 -12.87 55.85 25.58
N ASN A 445 -12.39 57.06 25.29
CA ASN A 445 -13.09 58.33 25.60
C ASN A 445 -14.37 58.54 24.75
N SER A 446 -15.27 57.56 24.71
CA SER A 446 -16.46 57.53 23.86
C SER A 446 -17.64 56.86 24.59
N ASP A 447 -18.82 57.48 24.52
CA ASP A 447 -20.06 56.97 25.11
C ASP A 447 -20.65 55.84 24.27
N TRP A 448 -20.11 54.62 24.40
CA TRP A 448 -20.63 53.43 23.74
C TRP A 448 -22.01 53.03 24.30
N LYS A 449 -22.95 52.77 23.41
CA LYS A 449 -24.29 52.23 23.68
C LYS A 449 -24.30 50.71 23.56
N PHE A 450 -25.38 50.08 24.03
CA PHE A 450 -25.57 48.61 23.96
C PHE A 450 -25.37 48.05 22.54
N GLN A 451 -25.89 48.74 21.53
CA GLN A 451 -25.75 48.32 20.13
C GLN A 451 -24.29 48.33 19.66
N ASP A 452 -23.49 49.31 20.09
CA ASP A 452 -22.08 49.42 19.68
C ASP A 452 -21.26 48.20 20.17
N PHE A 453 -21.60 47.64 21.34
CA PHE A 453 -21.00 46.41 21.84
C PHE A 453 -21.44 45.16 21.06
N LEU A 454 -22.71 45.08 20.66
CA LEU A 454 -23.20 43.98 19.82
C LEU A 454 -22.57 44.01 18.43
N ASP A 455 -22.48 45.18 17.83
CA ASP A 455 -21.86 45.38 16.52
C ASP A 455 -20.37 45.06 16.56
N LEU A 456 -19.66 45.43 17.64
CA LEU A 456 -18.28 45.04 17.87
C LEU A 456 -18.12 43.52 17.94
N LEU A 457 -18.94 42.82 18.73
CA LEU A 457 -18.89 41.35 18.85
C LEU A 457 -19.17 40.66 17.51
N ARG A 458 -20.16 41.14 16.75
CA ARG A 458 -20.48 40.61 15.40
C ARG A 458 -19.35 40.84 14.42
N LYS A 459 -18.87 42.08 14.33
CA LYS A 459 -17.76 42.46 13.45
C LYS A 459 -16.53 41.60 13.74
N LYS A 460 -16.17 41.45 15.02
CA LYS A 460 -15.01 40.64 15.44
C LYS A 460 -15.22 39.14 15.20
N PHE A 461 -16.43 38.63 15.38
CA PHE A 461 -16.78 37.27 14.99
C PHE A 461 -16.64 37.06 13.48
N GLU A 462 -17.12 37.97 12.65
CA GLU A 462 -16.99 37.91 11.18
C GLU A 462 -15.53 38.06 10.71
N GLU A 463 -14.76 38.95 11.32
CA GLU A 463 -13.31 39.13 11.08
C GLU A 463 -12.53 37.82 11.31
N ARG A 464 -13.00 36.97 12.23
CA ARG A 464 -12.40 35.64 12.51
C ARG A 464 -12.91 34.52 11.60
N GLN A 465 -13.86 34.77 10.70
CA GLN A 465 -14.35 33.76 9.76
C GLN A 465 -13.23 33.11 8.91
N PRO A 466 -12.27 33.87 8.35
CA PRO A 466 -11.15 33.27 7.61
C PRO A 466 -10.28 32.36 8.48
N GLN A 467 -10.06 32.72 9.75
CA GLN A 467 -9.31 31.88 10.70
C GLN A 467 -10.05 30.56 10.98
N ARG A 468 -11.37 30.60 11.14
CA ARG A 468 -12.18 29.37 11.33
C ARG A 468 -12.14 28.47 10.10
N LEU A 469 -12.20 29.05 8.89
CA LEU A 469 -12.08 28.30 7.64
C LEU A 469 -10.69 27.68 7.47
N ASP A 470 -9.61 28.41 7.79
CA ASP A 470 -8.24 27.88 7.81
C ASP A 470 -8.09 26.71 8.78
N LYS A 471 -8.66 26.83 9.99
CA LYS A 471 -8.70 25.76 11.00
C LYS A 471 -9.41 24.50 10.52
N LEU A 472 -10.56 24.63 9.83
CA LEU A 472 -11.27 23.51 9.20
C LEU A 472 -10.46 22.88 8.05
N SER A 473 -9.85 23.72 7.21
CA SER A 473 -8.99 23.26 6.12
C SER A 473 -7.82 22.44 6.64
N LYS A 474 -7.23 22.82 7.78
CA LYS A 474 -6.19 22.03 8.46
C LYS A 474 -6.66 20.65 8.89
N ILE A 475 -7.84 20.53 9.53
CA ILE A 475 -8.39 19.21 9.90
C ILE A 475 -8.59 18.33 8.66
N SER A 476 -9.16 18.90 7.60
CA SER A 476 -9.37 18.20 6.32
C SER A 476 -8.05 17.71 5.70
N LEU A 477 -7.00 18.55 5.75
CA LEU A 477 -5.67 18.20 5.30
C LEU A 477 -5.10 17.02 6.11
N TYR A 478 -5.12 17.08 7.44
CA TYR A 478 -4.64 15.99 8.30
C TYR A 478 -5.38 14.67 8.02
N ASN A 479 -6.70 14.71 7.89
CA ASN A 479 -7.51 13.52 7.59
C ASN A 479 -7.20 12.94 6.19
N THR A 480 -6.95 13.81 5.22
CA THR A 480 -6.55 13.39 3.86
C THR A 480 -5.21 12.68 3.89
N GLU A 481 -4.19 13.29 4.52
CA GLU A 481 -2.84 12.70 4.64
C GLU A 481 -2.85 11.40 5.46
N TYR A 482 -3.63 11.35 6.55
CA TYR A 482 -3.80 10.13 7.34
C TYR A 482 -4.43 9.00 6.53
N SER A 483 -5.47 9.30 5.75
CA SER A 483 -6.11 8.32 4.86
C SER A 483 -5.15 7.81 3.78
N GLN A 484 -4.34 8.70 3.20
CA GLN A 484 -3.32 8.33 2.20
C GLN A 484 -2.23 7.44 2.80
N MET A 485 -1.72 7.76 4.00
CA MET A 485 -0.77 6.91 4.72
C MET A 485 -1.38 5.53 5.04
N GLY A 486 -2.63 5.49 5.46
CA GLY A 486 -3.35 4.23 5.69
C GLY A 486 -3.52 3.38 4.43
N GLN A 487 -3.77 4.00 3.26
CA GLN A 487 -3.80 3.29 1.97
C GLN A 487 -2.43 2.76 1.57
N LEU A 488 -1.37 3.56 1.73
CA LEU A 488 0.00 3.14 1.45
C LEU A 488 0.42 1.97 2.35
N SER A 489 0.15 2.06 3.64
CA SER A 489 0.35 0.99 4.63
C SER A 489 -0.33 -0.32 4.22
N LYS A 490 -1.60 -0.27 3.78
CA LYS A 490 -2.31 -1.45 3.24
C LYS A 490 -1.64 -2.03 2.00
N SER A 491 -1.21 -1.17 1.06
CA SER A 491 -0.51 -1.60 -0.16
C SER A 491 0.83 -2.29 0.16
N LEU A 492 1.62 -1.71 1.08
CA LEU A 492 2.90 -2.27 1.52
C LEU A 492 2.72 -3.63 2.20
N LYS A 493 1.70 -3.77 3.06
CA LYS A 493 1.38 -5.06 3.70
C LYS A 493 1.09 -6.15 2.66
N LYS A 494 0.28 -5.83 1.65
CA LYS A 494 -0.01 -6.77 0.54
C LYS A 494 1.27 -7.21 -0.18
N ALA A 495 2.18 -6.27 -0.45
CA ALA A 495 3.45 -6.58 -1.09
C ALA A 495 4.37 -7.44 -0.19
N ILE A 496 4.41 -7.14 1.11
CA ILE A 496 5.15 -7.93 2.12
C ILE A 496 4.66 -9.38 2.16
N ASP A 497 3.35 -9.60 2.13
CA ASP A 497 2.79 -10.96 2.17
C ASP A 497 3.20 -11.77 0.93
N GLY A 498 3.30 -11.15 -0.24
CA GLY A 498 3.87 -11.79 -1.43
C GLY A 498 5.32 -12.25 -1.23
N TYR A 499 6.19 -11.41 -0.65
CA TYR A 499 7.57 -11.83 -0.36
C TYR A 499 7.65 -12.89 0.74
N ARG A 500 6.77 -12.84 1.74
CA ARG A 500 6.66 -13.90 2.76
C ARG A 500 6.37 -15.24 2.09
N ASP A 501 5.48 -15.29 1.11
CA ASP A 501 5.22 -16.53 0.36
C ASP A 501 6.42 -16.99 -0.47
N VAL A 502 7.23 -16.09 -1.02
CA VAL A 502 8.52 -16.45 -1.66
C VAL A 502 9.47 -17.09 -0.65
N LEU A 503 9.59 -16.54 0.57
CA LEU A 503 10.42 -17.13 1.62
C LEU A 503 9.93 -18.52 2.05
N ARG A 504 8.60 -18.69 2.19
CA ARG A 504 7.99 -20.00 2.47
C ARG A 504 8.30 -21.00 1.35
N PHE A 505 8.22 -20.56 0.10
CA PHE A 505 8.54 -21.39 -1.06
C PHE A 505 9.99 -21.89 -1.00
N HIS A 506 10.96 -21.03 -0.68
CA HIS A 506 12.36 -21.44 -0.55
C HIS A 506 12.57 -22.49 0.56
N LEU A 507 11.86 -22.35 1.68
CA LEU A 507 11.89 -23.33 2.76
C LEU A 507 11.32 -24.69 2.31
N VAL A 508 10.20 -24.68 1.57
CA VAL A 508 9.61 -25.89 0.98
C VAL A 508 10.56 -26.51 -0.05
N GLU A 509 11.23 -25.71 -0.88
CA GLU A 509 12.18 -26.19 -1.88
C GLU A 509 13.38 -26.88 -1.23
N MET A 510 13.90 -26.35 -0.11
CA MET A 510 14.95 -27.01 0.69
C MET A 510 14.48 -28.38 1.18
N TRP A 511 13.29 -28.46 1.77
CA TRP A 511 12.70 -29.73 2.22
C TRP A 511 12.53 -30.76 1.08
N LEU A 512 12.03 -30.31 -0.08
CA LEU A 512 11.84 -31.16 -1.25
C LEU A 512 13.15 -31.75 -1.76
N ASN A 513 14.22 -30.95 -1.76
CA ASN A 513 15.54 -31.38 -2.21
C ASN A 513 16.15 -32.43 -1.27
N GLU A 514 15.93 -32.30 0.03
CA GLU A 514 16.45 -33.21 1.05
C GLU A 514 15.67 -34.53 1.13
N THR A 515 14.34 -34.46 1.10
CA THR A 515 13.46 -35.60 1.45
C THR A 515 12.81 -36.26 0.23
N LYS A 516 12.74 -35.57 -0.91
CA LYS A 516 12.14 -36.03 -2.18
C LYS A 516 10.76 -36.69 -2.02
N PRO A 517 9.80 -36.05 -1.32
CA PRO A 517 8.53 -36.66 -0.94
C PRO A 517 7.58 -36.82 -2.15
N LEU A 518 7.86 -36.14 -3.27
CA LEU A 518 7.05 -36.21 -4.48
C LEU A 518 7.27 -37.49 -5.30
N ASN A 519 8.27 -38.32 -4.95
CA ASN A 519 8.50 -39.60 -5.63
C ASN A 519 7.35 -40.60 -5.45
N ASP A 520 6.52 -40.40 -4.42
CA ASP A 520 5.39 -41.28 -4.09
C ASP A 520 4.12 -40.95 -4.92
N ILE A 521 4.19 -39.97 -5.82
CA ILE A 521 3.06 -39.58 -6.69
C ILE A 521 2.77 -40.69 -7.70
N SER A 522 1.62 -41.35 -7.51
CA SER A 522 1.12 -42.42 -8.36
C SER A 522 -0.11 -42.00 -9.17
N ASP A 523 -0.41 -42.75 -10.23
CA ASP A 523 -1.61 -42.48 -11.05
C ASP A 523 -2.93 -42.75 -10.31
N ASN A 524 -2.90 -43.50 -9.20
CA ASN A 524 -4.06 -43.74 -8.35
C ASN A 524 -4.64 -42.42 -7.78
N LEU A 525 -3.79 -41.41 -7.57
CA LEU A 525 -4.20 -40.09 -7.08
C LEU A 525 -5.14 -39.36 -8.06
N CYS A 526 -5.10 -39.69 -9.35
CA CYS A 526 -6.01 -39.15 -10.36
C CYS A 526 -7.35 -39.90 -10.43
N GLN A 527 -7.42 -41.11 -9.88
CA GLN A 527 -8.61 -41.97 -9.99
C GLN A 527 -9.55 -41.78 -8.80
N ASP A 528 -9.00 -41.67 -7.60
CA ASP A 528 -9.72 -41.53 -6.33
C ASP A 528 -9.30 -40.26 -5.59
N ALA A 529 -10.27 -39.38 -5.32
CA ALA A 529 -10.06 -38.13 -4.61
C ALA A 529 -9.67 -38.37 -3.13
N SER A 530 -10.15 -39.47 -2.52
CA SER A 530 -9.83 -39.82 -1.13
C SER A 530 -8.36 -40.20 -1.00
N ALA A 531 -7.84 -40.97 -1.95
CA ALA A 531 -6.41 -41.29 -2.02
C ALA A 531 -5.54 -40.04 -2.17
N PHE A 532 -5.98 -39.05 -2.95
CA PHE A 532 -5.29 -37.76 -3.03
C PHE A 532 -5.34 -36.98 -1.72
N CYS A 533 -6.49 -36.92 -1.03
CA CYS A 533 -6.62 -36.26 0.27
C CYS A 533 -5.70 -36.88 1.32
N GLU A 534 -5.63 -38.21 1.38
CA GLU A 534 -4.73 -38.93 2.29
C GLU A 534 -3.26 -38.64 1.95
N PHE A 535 -2.90 -38.71 0.67
CA PHE A 535 -1.56 -38.35 0.20
C PHE A 535 -1.17 -36.93 0.60
N PHE A 536 -2.03 -35.94 0.32
CA PHE A 536 -1.75 -34.54 0.61
C PHE A 536 -1.62 -34.29 2.12
N ARG A 537 -2.48 -34.89 2.94
CA ARG A 537 -2.37 -34.85 4.41
C ARG A 537 -1.02 -35.39 4.89
N ASN A 538 -0.59 -36.53 4.34
CA ASN A 538 0.69 -37.13 4.69
C ASN A 538 1.87 -36.22 4.31
N ILE A 539 1.83 -35.61 3.13
CA ILE A 539 2.83 -34.64 2.65
C ILE A 539 2.90 -33.41 3.58
N VAL A 540 1.76 -32.84 3.98
CA VAL A 540 1.72 -31.74 4.94
C VAL A 540 2.32 -32.14 6.29
N GLN A 541 2.02 -33.35 6.79
CA GLN A 541 2.53 -33.83 8.06
C GLN A 541 4.05 -34.09 8.02
N GLN A 542 4.56 -34.61 6.91
CA GLN A 542 6.01 -34.79 6.69
C GLN A 542 6.74 -33.44 6.73
N LEU A 543 6.21 -32.42 6.04
CA LEU A 543 6.76 -31.07 6.07
C LEU A 543 6.73 -30.46 7.48
N LYS A 544 5.60 -30.55 8.21
CA LYS A 544 5.49 -30.07 9.60
C LYS A 544 6.53 -30.75 10.51
N THR A 545 6.73 -32.05 10.35
CA THR A 545 7.71 -32.83 11.13
C THR A 545 9.13 -32.38 10.82
N TRP A 546 9.46 -32.18 9.54
CA TRP A 546 10.77 -31.70 9.11
C TRP A 546 11.05 -30.26 9.57
N CYS A 547 10.06 -29.36 9.51
CA CYS A 547 10.20 -28.00 10.04
C CYS A 547 10.53 -28.03 11.54
N THR A 548 9.81 -28.85 12.29
CA THR A 548 10.02 -28.99 13.75
C THR A 548 11.42 -29.55 14.05
N SER A 549 11.90 -30.55 13.30
CA SER A 549 13.24 -31.09 13.50
C SER A 549 14.36 -30.09 13.17
N HIS A 550 14.08 -29.11 12.31
CA HIS A 550 14.98 -28.02 11.94
C HIS A 550 14.71 -26.71 12.71
N GLN A 551 13.90 -26.76 13.77
CA GLN A 551 13.60 -25.63 14.66
C GLN A 551 12.83 -24.47 14.03
N TYR A 552 12.12 -24.70 12.93
CA TYR A 552 11.17 -23.73 12.37
C TYR A 552 9.80 -23.86 13.06
N GLN A 553 9.19 -22.74 13.41
CA GLN A 553 7.85 -22.63 14.03
C GLN A 553 6.77 -22.12 13.07
N LEU A 554 7.15 -21.79 11.84
CA LEU A 554 6.28 -21.19 10.83
C LEU A 554 5.00 -22.01 10.53
N THR A 555 3.86 -21.31 10.53
CA THR A 555 2.64 -21.80 9.88
C THR A 555 2.79 -21.71 8.36
N MET A 556 2.86 -22.87 7.71
CA MET A 556 3.00 -22.95 6.25
C MET A 556 1.69 -22.58 5.54
N ASN A 557 1.82 -21.83 4.44
CA ASN A 557 0.73 -21.65 3.48
C ASN A 557 0.60 -22.94 2.66
N GLN A 558 -0.52 -23.64 2.85
CA GLN A 558 -0.78 -24.93 2.21
C GLN A 558 -0.98 -24.81 0.70
N GLU A 559 -1.38 -23.64 0.20
CA GLU A 559 -1.51 -23.36 -1.23
C GLU A 559 -0.18 -23.51 -1.97
N ILE A 560 0.93 -23.13 -1.32
CA ILE A 560 2.28 -23.28 -1.89
C ILE A 560 2.59 -24.77 -2.11
N LEU A 561 2.37 -25.57 -1.08
CA LEU A 561 2.64 -27.01 -1.13
C LEU A 561 1.70 -27.71 -2.12
N HIS A 562 0.41 -27.33 -2.12
CA HIS A 562 -0.58 -27.82 -3.07
C HIS A 562 -0.17 -27.56 -4.52
N ASN A 563 0.16 -26.31 -4.84
CA ASN A 563 0.62 -25.94 -6.18
C ASN A 563 1.86 -26.74 -6.60
N ILE A 564 2.80 -27.01 -5.69
CA ILE A 564 3.97 -27.82 -6.01
C ILE A 564 3.59 -29.26 -6.32
N VAL A 565 2.72 -29.89 -5.52
CA VAL A 565 2.21 -31.25 -5.78
C VAL A 565 1.48 -31.31 -7.12
N MET A 566 0.62 -30.34 -7.40
CA MET A 566 -0.19 -30.33 -8.62
C MET A 566 0.62 -30.12 -9.91
N ARG A 567 1.86 -29.62 -9.82
CA ARG A 567 2.77 -29.61 -10.99
C ARG A 567 3.13 -31.01 -11.47
N GLU A 568 3.24 -31.96 -10.55
CA GLU A 568 3.57 -33.36 -10.88
C GLU A 568 2.31 -34.13 -11.35
N ILE A 569 1.13 -33.53 -11.16
CA ILE A 569 -0.18 -34.06 -11.55
C ILE A 569 -0.93 -33.02 -12.39
N PRO A 570 -0.40 -32.60 -13.56
CA PRO A 570 -1.08 -31.62 -14.40
C PRO A 570 -2.41 -32.15 -14.94
N GLN A 571 -3.28 -31.26 -15.40
CA GLN A 571 -4.61 -31.61 -15.94
C GLN A 571 -4.52 -32.66 -17.06
N GLU A 572 -3.48 -32.63 -17.89
CA GLU A 572 -3.24 -33.62 -18.94
C GLU A 572 -3.02 -35.03 -18.37
N ARG A 573 -2.35 -35.17 -17.22
CA ARG A 573 -2.18 -36.47 -16.55
C ARG A 573 -3.50 -36.95 -15.95
N PHE A 574 -4.29 -36.05 -15.39
CA PHE A 574 -5.63 -36.35 -14.88
C PHE A 574 -6.56 -36.84 -16.01
N LEU A 575 -6.58 -36.13 -17.14
CA LEU A 575 -7.39 -36.48 -18.31
C LEU A 575 -7.03 -37.82 -18.94
N LYS A 576 -5.75 -38.24 -18.90
CA LYS A 576 -5.33 -39.58 -19.33
C LYS A 576 -6.01 -40.70 -18.53
N MET A 577 -6.35 -40.43 -17.27
CA MET A 577 -7.00 -41.39 -16.37
C MET A 577 -8.54 -41.27 -16.37
N LYS A 578 -9.07 -40.19 -16.94
CA LYS A 578 -10.50 -39.86 -17.02
C LYS A 578 -10.89 -39.49 -18.45
N SER A 579 -10.65 -40.41 -19.39
CA SER A 579 -10.84 -40.17 -20.83
C SER A 579 -12.27 -39.75 -21.21
N GLU A 580 -13.26 -40.14 -20.40
CA GLU A 580 -14.66 -39.73 -20.52
C GLU A 580 -14.85 -38.21 -20.43
N LEU A 581 -14.02 -37.51 -19.66
CA LEU A 581 -14.09 -36.05 -19.53
C LEU A 581 -13.68 -35.32 -20.81
N VAL A 582 -12.80 -35.92 -21.61
CA VAL A 582 -12.39 -35.37 -22.91
C VAL A 582 -13.56 -35.36 -23.89
N GLU A 583 -14.40 -36.40 -23.85
CA GLU A 583 -15.59 -36.46 -24.68
C GLU A 583 -16.69 -35.51 -24.18
N GLN A 584 -16.84 -35.36 -22.85
CA GLN A 584 -17.75 -34.36 -22.27
C GLN A 584 -17.33 -32.93 -22.64
N ASP A 585 -16.04 -32.61 -22.59
CA ASP A 585 -15.47 -31.35 -23.02
C ASP A 585 -15.83 -31.05 -24.49
N ARG A 586 -15.64 -32.05 -25.38
CA ARG A 586 -15.98 -31.94 -26.80
C ARG A 586 -17.47 -31.67 -27.02
N LEU A 587 -18.34 -32.44 -26.37
CA LEU A 587 -19.79 -32.29 -26.47
C LEU A 587 -20.27 -30.95 -25.90
N CYS A 588 -19.67 -30.50 -24.79
CA CYS A 588 -20.00 -29.22 -24.18
C CYS A 588 -19.61 -28.04 -25.06
N CYS A 589 -18.35 -27.98 -25.51
CA CYS A 589 -17.86 -26.91 -26.37
C CYS A 589 -18.63 -26.86 -27.70
N GLN A 590 -18.85 -28.00 -28.34
CA GLN A 590 -19.62 -28.06 -29.58
C GLN A 590 -21.08 -27.66 -29.37
N GLY A 591 -21.71 -28.13 -28.29
CA GLY A 591 -23.09 -27.79 -27.98
C GLY A 591 -23.31 -26.32 -27.65
N ILE A 592 -22.36 -25.68 -26.97
CA ILE A 592 -22.39 -24.22 -26.73
C ILE A 592 -22.30 -23.47 -28.08
N LYS A 593 -21.43 -23.91 -28.98
CA LYS A 593 -21.28 -23.32 -30.32
C LYS A 593 -22.52 -23.52 -31.19
N ASP A 594 -23.08 -24.73 -31.21
CA ASP A 594 -24.24 -25.09 -32.04
C ASP A 594 -25.52 -24.41 -31.54
N LYS A 595 -25.68 -24.28 -30.22
CA LYS A 595 -26.85 -23.63 -29.58
C LYS A 595 -26.57 -22.20 -29.15
N HIS A 596 -25.53 -21.54 -29.67
CA HIS A 596 -25.08 -20.22 -29.21
C HIS A 596 -26.23 -19.20 -29.13
N ASP A 597 -26.97 -19.02 -30.23
CA ASP A 597 -28.08 -18.05 -30.29
C ASP A 597 -29.28 -18.46 -29.40
N GLU A 598 -29.49 -19.76 -29.21
CA GLU A 598 -30.53 -20.26 -28.32
C GLU A 598 -30.18 -19.98 -26.85
N LEU A 599 -28.94 -20.25 -26.46
CA LEU A 599 -28.43 -20.01 -25.10
C LEU A 599 -28.40 -18.52 -24.75
N LEU A 600 -28.06 -17.66 -25.72
CA LEU A 600 -28.18 -16.21 -25.54
C LEU A 600 -29.64 -15.78 -25.33
N ARG A 601 -30.58 -16.33 -26.12
CA ARG A 601 -32.02 -16.04 -25.96
C ARG A 601 -32.63 -16.59 -24.67
N GLN A 602 -32.10 -17.70 -24.15
CA GLN A 602 -32.50 -18.25 -22.85
C GLN A 602 -32.13 -17.30 -21.70
N ASN A 603 -31.13 -16.44 -21.90
CA ASN A 603 -30.77 -15.39 -20.96
C ASN A 603 -31.69 -14.16 -21.16
N THR A 604 -32.92 -14.27 -20.67
CA THR A 604 -34.00 -13.29 -20.90
C THR A 604 -33.93 -12.06 -19.99
N PHE A 605 -32.86 -11.88 -19.22
CA PHE A 605 -32.78 -10.77 -18.27
C PHE A 605 -32.44 -9.46 -18.99
N ASP A 606 -33.28 -8.44 -18.80
CA ASP A 606 -33.15 -7.14 -19.47
C ASP A 606 -31.74 -6.54 -19.35
N PHE A 607 -31.08 -6.68 -18.20
CA PHE A 607 -29.74 -6.13 -17.97
C PHE A 607 -28.63 -6.84 -18.76
N THR A 608 -28.87 -8.05 -19.28
CA THR A 608 -27.89 -8.77 -20.10
C THR A 608 -27.92 -8.32 -21.57
N SER A 609 -29.00 -7.69 -22.01
CA SER A 609 -29.19 -7.25 -23.40
C SER A 609 -28.08 -6.33 -23.90
N THR A 610 -27.65 -5.35 -23.09
CA THR A 610 -26.56 -4.43 -23.40
C THR A 610 -25.25 -5.16 -23.74
N PHE A 611 -24.97 -6.24 -23.04
CA PHE A 611 -23.75 -7.04 -23.25
C PHE A 611 -23.89 -8.05 -24.39
N GLN A 612 -25.11 -8.54 -24.66
CA GLN A 612 -25.40 -9.35 -25.84
C GLN A 612 -25.27 -8.52 -27.13
N GLU A 613 -25.75 -7.26 -27.11
CA GLU A 613 -25.65 -6.33 -28.23
C GLU A 613 -24.22 -5.80 -28.43
N ASN A 614 -23.45 -5.64 -27.35
CA ASN A 614 -22.05 -5.21 -27.40
C ASN A 614 -21.12 -6.11 -26.57
N PRO A 615 -20.73 -7.30 -27.10
CA PRO A 615 -19.86 -8.24 -26.39
C PRO A 615 -18.46 -7.70 -26.05
N LYS A 616 -18.02 -6.61 -26.70
CA LYS A 616 -16.71 -5.97 -26.43
C LYS A 616 -16.59 -5.43 -25.01
N LEU A 617 -17.72 -5.09 -24.37
CA LEU A 617 -17.74 -4.67 -22.97
C LEU A 617 -17.24 -5.77 -22.03
N LEU A 618 -17.29 -7.03 -22.46
CA LEU A 618 -16.84 -8.20 -21.70
C LEU A 618 -15.49 -8.74 -22.16
N GLU A 619 -14.78 -8.07 -23.08
CA GLU A 619 -13.54 -8.59 -23.67
C GLU A 619 -12.46 -8.88 -22.62
N SER A 620 -12.30 -7.99 -21.63
CA SER A 620 -11.36 -8.20 -20.52
C SER A 620 -11.71 -9.44 -19.69
N ALA A 621 -12.99 -9.61 -19.35
CA ALA A 621 -13.46 -10.79 -18.61
C ALA A 621 -13.32 -12.09 -19.41
N GLN A 622 -13.56 -12.04 -20.74
CA GLN A 622 -13.37 -13.19 -21.64
C GLN A 622 -11.90 -13.60 -21.72
N SER A 623 -10.99 -12.63 -21.78
CA SER A 623 -9.54 -12.88 -21.79
C SER A 623 -9.08 -13.55 -20.49
N GLN A 624 -9.50 -13.04 -19.34
CA GLN A 624 -9.22 -13.65 -18.02
C GLN A 624 -9.81 -15.05 -17.90
N LEU A 625 -11.04 -15.25 -18.39
CA LEU A 625 -11.69 -16.56 -18.39
C LEU A 625 -10.92 -17.57 -19.26
N LYS A 626 -10.45 -17.16 -20.43
CA LYS A 626 -9.61 -17.99 -21.29
C LYS A 626 -8.30 -18.37 -20.58
N GLN A 627 -7.65 -17.42 -19.91
CA GLN A 627 -6.46 -17.70 -19.08
C GLN A 627 -6.75 -18.72 -17.97
N ALA A 628 -7.95 -18.72 -17.39
CA ALA A 628 -8.34 -19.74 -16.41
C ALA A 628 -8.35 -21.16 -17.00
N PHE A 629 -8.76 -21.33 -18.25
CA PHE A 629 -8.76 -22.63 -18.91
C PHE A 629 -7.37 -23.05 -19.39
N ASP A 630 -6.53 -22.10 -19.77
CA ASP A 630 -5.16 -22.34 -20.21
C ASP A 630 -4.17 -22.56 -19.05
N ALA A 631 -4.51 -22.09 -17.84
CA ALA A 631 -3.64 -22.21 -16.66
C ALA A 631 -3.44 -23.68 -16.23
N PRO A 632 -2.22 -24.12 -15.87
CA PRO A 632 -1.93 -25.54 -15.63
C PRO A 632 -2.41 -26.07 -14.27
N LEU A 633 -2.58 -25.20 -13.26
CA LEU A 633 -2.80 -25.60 -11.87
C LEU A 633 -4.16 -25.15 -11.35
N PRO A 634 -4.86 -25.97 -10.56
CA PRO A 634 -6.24 -25.71 -10.19
C PRO A 634 -6.43 -24.42 -9.36
N LEU A 635 -5.52 -24.08 -8.45
CA LEU A 635 -5.61 -22.83 -7.68
C LEU A 635 -5.39 -21.59 -8.56
N ILE A 636 -4.52 -21.67 -9.57
CA ILE A 636 -4.35 -20.58 -10.55
C ILE A 636 -5.61 -20.44 -11.42
N LYS A 637 -6.21 -21.57 -11.85
CA LYS A 637 -7.49 -21.53 -12.59
C LYS A 637 -8.57 -20.82 -11.77
N LEU A 638 -8.67 -21.12 -10.47
CA LEU A 638 -9.59 -20.46 -9.55
C LEU A 638 -9.32 -18.96 -9.38
N GLN A 639 -8.05 -18.55 -9.33
CA GLN A 639 -7.68 -17.13 -9.31
C GLN A 639 -8.19 -16.41 -10.56
N TYR A 640 -7.95 -16.95 -11.76
CA TYR A 640 -8.43 -16.34 -13.00
C TYR A 640 -9.95 -16.36 -13.14
N PHE A 641 -10.64 -17.37 -12.59
CA PHE A 641 -12.11 -17.32 -12.47
C PHE A 641 -12.54 -16.16 -11.57
N CYS A 642 -11.88 -15.92 -10.44
CA CYS A 642 -12.20 -14.79 -9.57
C CYS A 642 -11.96 -13.46 -10.28
N GLU A 643 -10.85 -13.32 -11.00
CA GLU A 643 -10.54 -12.11 -11.77
C GLU A 643 -11.59 -11.86 -12.85
N ALA A 644 -11.92 -12.87 -13.66
CA ALA A 644 -12.95 -12.77 -14.70
C ALA A 644 -14.32 -12.35 -14.12
N LEU A 645 -14.75 -12.99 -13.03
CA LEU A 645 -16.05 -12.72 -12.42
C LEU A 645 -16.06 -11.38 -11.66
N ASN A 646 -14.95 -10.94 -11.06
CA ASN A 646 -14.84 -9.61 -10.47
C ASN A 646 -14.89 -8.51 -11.53
N THR A 647 -14.30 -8.74 -12.70
CA THR A 647 -14.43 -7.84 -13.86
C THR A 647 -15.89 -7.74 -14.31
N LEU A 648 -16.65 -8.85 -14.28
CA LEU A 648 -18.10 -8.79 -14.54
C LEU A 648 -18.82 -7.88 -13.53
N VAL A 649 -18.53 -8.03 -12.23
CA VAL A 649 -19.13 -7.18 -11.19
C VAL A 649 -18.79 -5.71 -11.40
N PHE A 650 -17.53 -5.40 -11.76
CA PHE A 650 -17.10 -4.04 -12.06
C PHE A 650 -17.87 -3.45 -13.25
N VAL A 651 -17.98 -4.20 -14.34
CA VAL A 651 -18.71 -3.76 -15.54
C VAL A 651 -20.20 -3.54 -15.23
N LEU A 652 -20.85 -4.45 -14.49
CA LEU A 652 -22.24 -4.26 -14.06
C LEU A 652 -22.42 -3.01 -13.18
N THR A 653 -21.48 -2.78 -12.27
CA THR A 653 -21.50 -1.60 -11.40
C THR A 653 -21.35 -0.31 -12.22
N PHE A 654 -20.50 -0.34 -13.26
CA PHE A 654 -20.30 0.77 -14.19
C PHE A 654 -21.57 1.08 -15.01
N GLU A 655 -22.31 0.05 -15.43
CA GLU A 655 -23.62 0.18 -16.08
C GLU A 655 -24.76 0.60 -15.11
N GLY A 656 -24.44 0.87 -13.85
CA GLY A 656 -25.38 1.46 -12.88
C GLY A 656 -26.05 0.46 -11.93
N HIS A 657 -25.66 -0.82 -11.95
CA HIS A 657 -26.15 -1.80 -10.98
C HIS A 657 -25.43 -1.63 -9.64
N LYS A 658 -26.08 -0.95 -8.69
CA LYS A 658 -25.49 -0.62 -7.39
C LYS A 658 -25.25 -1.82 -6.48
N GLU A 659 -26.03 -2.89 -6.64
CA GLU A 659 -25.88 -4.15 -5.90
C GLU A 659 -25.93 -5.31 -6.90
N VAL A 660 -24.82 -6.04 -7.03
CA VAL A 660 -24.71 -7.22 -7.87
C VAL A 660 -24.87 -8.45 -6.97
N GLY A 661 -26.05 -9.04 -6.97
CA GLY A 661 -26.36 -10.27 -6.24
C GLY A 661 -26.24 -11.52 -7.12
N ALA A 662 -26.56 -12.69 -6.55
CA ALA A 662 -26.56 -13.97 -7.25
C ALA A 662 -27.43 -13.95 -8.52
N ASP A 663 -28.57 -13.25 -8.47
CA ASP A 663 -29.54 -13.12 -9.55
C ASP A 663 -28.97 -12.39 -10.78
N GLN A 664 -27.98 -11.52 -10.59
CA GLN A 664 -27.25 -10.88 -11.69
C GLN A 664 -26.00 -11.66 -12.07
N TRP A 665 -25.34 -12.25 -11.08
CA TRP A 665 -24.02 -12.85 -11.26
C TRP A 665 -24.04 -14.15 -12.05
N LEU A 666 -25.00 -15.05 -11.77
CA LEU A 666 -25.09 -16.33 -12.51
C LEU A 666 -25.48 -16.13 -13.98
N PRO A 667 -26.49 -15.33 -14.35
CA PRO A 667 -26.79 -15.07 -15.77
C PRO A 667 -25.62 -14.43 -16.53
N MET A 668 -24.84 -13.54 -15.89
CA MET A 668 -23.64 -12.97 -16.52
C MET A 668 -22.51 -13.98 -16.65
N THR A 669 -22.37 -14.90 -15.70
CA THR A 669 -21.40 -16.00 -15.80
C THR A 669 -21.76 -16.95 -16.95
N ILE A 670 -23.05 -17.29 -17.10
CA ILE A 670 -23.55 -18.09 -18.23
C ILE A 670 -23.28 -17.35 -19.55
N LEU A 671 -23.63 -16.07 -19.64
CA LEU A 671 -23.37 -15.25 -20.82
C LEU A 671 -21.88 -15.26 -21.19
N LEU A 672 -21.01 -15.03 -20.21
CA LEU A 672 -19.56 -15.02 -20.41
C LEU A 672 -19.05 -16.36 -20.95
N LEU A 673 -19.53 -17.48 -20.41
CA LEU A 673 -19.16 -18.83 -20.87
C LEU A 673 -19.71 -19.17 -22.25
N VAL A 674 -20.91 -18.68 -22.61
CA VAL A 674 -21.46 -18.83 -23.97
C VAL A 674 -20.61 -18.08 -24.98
N LEU A 675 -20.24 -16.84 -24.67
CA LEU A 675 -19.39 -16.00 -25.53
C LEU A 675 -17.97 -16.57 -25.67
N ALA A 676 -17.39 -17.07 -24.58
CA ALA A 676 -16.04 -17.62 -24.57
C ALA A 676 -15.96 -19.04 -25.17
N ALA A 677 -17.03 -19.83 -25.11
CA ALA A 677 -17.12 -21.23 -25.55
C ALA A 677 -15.88 -22.08 -25.20
N PRO A 678 -15.53 -22.18 -23.89
CA PRO A 678 -14.29 -22.81 -23.45
C PRO A 678 -14.19 -24.29 -23.82
N GLU A 679 -13.00 -24.72 -24.24
CA GLU A 679 -12.77 -26.09 -24.74
C GLU A 679 -12.74 -27.15 -23.65
N ARG A 680 -12.42 -26.79 -22.41
CA ARG A 680 -12.14 -27.73 -21.31
C ARG A 680 -13.00 -27.49 -20.06
N LEU A 681 -14.24 -27.05 -20.23
CA LEU A 681 -15.09 -26.63 -19.11
C LEU A 681 -15.42 -27.78 -18.14
N PRO A 682 -16.07 -28.88 -18.57
CA PRO A 682 -16.30 -30.05 -17.72
C PRO A 682 -15.05 -30.56 -17.01
N SER A 683 -13.96 -30.80 -17.74
CA SER A 683 -12.75 -31.36 -17.14
C SER A 683 -12.07 -30.41 -16.16
N THR A 684 -12.11 -29.11 -16.42
CA THR A 684 -11.54 -28.09 -15.50
C THR A 684 -12.30 -28.07 -14.18
N ILE A 685 -13.63 -28.11 -14.22
CA ILE A 685 -14.45 -28.16 -13.00
C ILE A 685 -14.17 -29.45 -12.23
N LYS A 686 -14.19 -30.62 -12.90
CA LYS A 686 -13.92 -31.91 -12.24
C LYS A 686 -12.48 -31.99 -11.69
N TYR A 687 -11.51 -31.40 -12.36
CA TYR A 687 -10.12 -31.31 -11.89
C TYR A 687 -10.02 -30.47 -10.60
N ILE A 688 -10.69 -29.32 -10.53
CA ILE A 688 -10.74 -28.49 -9.32
C ILE A 688 -11.50 -29.21 -8.19
N ASP A 689 -12.65 -29.84 -8.49
CA ASP A 689 -13.40 -30.62 -7.50
C ASP A 689 -12.51 -31.72 -6.90
N HIS A 690 -11.82 -32.48 -7.75
CA HIS A 690 -11.00 -33.63 -7.34
C HIS A 690 -9.79 -33.24 -6.50
N PHE A 691 -9.11 -32.14 -6.83
CA PHE A 691 -7.84 -31.77 -6.18
C PHE A 691 -7.93 -30.60 -5.20
N VAL A 692 -9.04 -29.86 -5.15
CA VAL A 692 -9.20 -28.72 -4.23
C VAL A 692 -10.38 -28.92 -3.29
N LYS A 693 -11.58 -29.21 -3.84
CA LYS A 693 -12.79 -29.34 -3.00
C LYS A 693 -12.74 -30.56 -2.09
N SER A 694 -12.28 -31.70 -2.62
CA SER A 694 -12.12 -32.94 -1.85
C SER A 694 -11.32 -32.73 -0.56
N ILE A 695 -10.23 -31.96 -0.60
CA ILE A 695 -9.39 -31.63 0.56
C ILE A 695 -10.19 -30.85 1.61
N MET A 696 -10.99 -29.87 1.17
CA MET A 696 -11.76 -29.01 2.07
C MET A 696 -12.91 -29.76 2.73
N GLU A 697 -13.54 -30.68 2.01
CA GLU A 697 -14.67 -31.50 2.49
C GLU A 697 -14.19 -32.60 3.47
N ASP A 698 -13.03 -33.19 3.21
CA ASP A 698 -12.44 -34.26 4.03
C ASP A 698 -11.84 -33.72 5.35
N ASN A 699 -11.40 -32.46 5.39
CA ASN A 699 -10.80 -31.86 6.60
C ASN A 699 -10.92 -30.33 6.68
N ASN A 700 -11.65 -29.83 7.69
CA ASN A 700 -11.74 -28.40 7.99
C ASN A 700 -10.40 -27.74 8.39
N GLU A 701 -9.34 -28.52 8.66
CA GLU A 701 -8.00 -27.97 8.94
C GLU A 701 -7.32 -27.39 7.69
N PHE A 702 -7.73 -27.80 6.49
CA PHE A 702 -7.10 -27.40 5.24
C PHE A 702 -7.99 -26.45 4.44
N ARG A 703 -7.73 -25.15 4.58
CA ARG A 703 -8.43 -24.11 3.82
C ARG A 703 -7.54 -23.61 2.68
N LEU A 704 -7.68 -24.22 1.51
CA LEU A 704 -6.92 -23.86 0.29
C LEU A 704 -7.50 -22.67 -0.47
N ILE A 705 -8.78 -22.34 -0.25
CA ILE A 705 -9.45 -21.22 -0.91
C ILE A 705 -10.36 -20.47 0.07
N THR A 706 -10.59 -19.20 -0.24
CA THR A 706 -11.52 -18.35 0.52
C THR A 706 -12.97 -18.68 0.22
N GLU A 707 -13.90 -18.26 1.09
CA GLU A 707 -15.35 -18.34 0.83
C GLU A 707 -15.74 -17.63 -0.48
N THR A 708 -15.10 -16.49 -0.78
CA THR A 708 -15.35 -15.75 -2.02
C THR A 708 -14.95 -16.57 -3.24
N THR A 709 -13.76 -17.19 -3.23
CA THR A 709 -13.27 -18.05 -4.31
C THR A 709 -14.15 -19.29 -4.49
N GLU A 710 -14.61 -19.88 -3.40
CA GLU A 710 -15.56 -21.00 -3.41
C GLU A 710 -16.90 -20.60 -4.03
N TYR A 711 -17.40 -19.42 -3.70
CA TYR A 711 -18.64 -18.90 -4.29
C TYR A 711 -18.47 -18.66 -5.80
N THR A 712 -17.37 -18.03 -6.22
CA THR A 712 -17.03 -17.85 -7.65
C THR A 712 -17.01 -19.18 -8.39
N PHE A 713 -16.33 -20.19 -7.84
CA PHE A 713 -16.29 -21.52 -8.45
C PHE A 713 -17.68 -22.17 -8.55
N THR A 714 -18.52 -21.97 -7.53
CA THR A 714 -19.91 -22.44 -7.51
C THR A 714 -20.73 -21.81 -8.63
N MET A 715 -20.52 -20.53 -8.96
CA MET A 715 -21.18 -19.88 -10.11
C MET A 715 -20.78 -20.55 -11.44
N VAL A 716 -19.48 -20.83 -11.63
CA VAL A 716 -18.98 -21.51 -12.85
C VAL A 716 -19.52 -22.94 -12.95
N LYS A 717 -19.56 -23.68 -11.83
CA LYS A 717 -20.16 -25.03 -11.77
C LYS A 717 -21.66 -24.99 -12.07
N SER A 718 -22.38 -24.01 -11.53
CA SER A 718 -23.82 -23.82 -11.79
C SER A 718 -24.10 -23.51 -13.27
N ALA A 719 -23.22 -22.75 -13.92
CA ALA A 719 -23.32 -22.49 -15.36
C ALA A 719 -23.10 -23.78 -16.19
N LEU A 720 -22.15 -24.65 -15.80
CA LEU A 720 -22.02 -25.97 -16.44
C LEU A 720 -23.29 -26.81 -16.26
N MET A 721 -23.89 -26.82 -15.06
CA MET A 721 -25.15 -27.54 -14.82
C MET A 721 -26.30 -27.00 -15.69
N HIS A 722 -26.33 -25.70 -15.95
CA HIS A 722 -27.28 -25.10 -16.90
C HIS A 722 -27.06 -25.67 -18.31
N PHE A 723 -25.80 -25.72 -18.79
CA PHE A 723 -25.49 -26.31 -20.10
C PHE A 723 -25.83 -27.79 -20.21
N GLN A 724 -25.59 -28.58 -19.16
CA GLN A 724 -25.97 -30.00 -19.13
C GLN A 724 -27.48 -30.23 -19.26
N LYS A 725 -28.31 -29.28 -18.80
CA LYS A 725 -29.77 -29.33 -18.97
C LYS A 725 -30.22 -28.87 -20.36
N SER A 726 -29.52 -27.89 -20.94
CA SER A 726 -29.90 -27.27 -22.22
C SER A 726 -29.30 -27.96 -23.45
N ILE A 727 -28.25 -28.76 -23.30
CA ILE A 727 -27.53 -29.43 -24.39
C ILE A 727 -27.51 -30.95 -24.14
N ASP A 728 -28.04 -31.70 -25.09
CA ASP A 728 -28.08 -33.15 -25.01
C ASP A 728 -26.68 -33.77 -25.06
N GLY A 729 -26.41 -34.76 -24.21
CA GLY A 729 -25.22 -35.60 -24.27
C GLY A 729 -24.01 -35.16 -23.44
N ILE A 730 -24.00 -33.98 -22.81
CA ILE A 730 -22.88 -33.53 -21.94
C ILE A 730 -22.73 -34.39 -20.66
N GLY A 731 -23.79 -35.11 -20.27
CA GLY A 731 -23.81 -36.01 -19.10
C GLY A 731 -25.09 -35.84 -18.28
N THR A 732 -25.45 -36.84 -17.47
CA THR A 732 -26.60 -36.76 -16.55
C THR A 732 -26.24 -35.89 -15.34
N SER A 733 -27.18 -35.04 -14.91
CA SER A 733 -27.08 -34.17 -13.74
C SER A 733 -27.14 -34.90 -12.38
N ASP A 734 -26.65 -36.15 -12.35
CA ASP A 734 -26.66 -36.99 -11.15
C ASP A 734 -25.24 -37.02 -10.56
N GLU A 735 -24.89 -35.91 -9.89
CA GLU A 735 -23.94 -35.81 -8.77
C GLU A 735 -24.10 -34.45 -8.08
#